data_AF-A0A803K8G5-F1
#
_entry.id   AF-A0A803K8G5-F1
#
_cell.length_a   1.000
_cell.length_b   1.000
_cell.length_c   1.000
_cell.angle_alpha   90.00
_cell.angle_beta   90.00
_cell.angle_gamma   90.00
#
_symmetry.space_group_name_H-M   'P 1'
#
loop_
_entity.id
_entity.type
_entity.pdbx_description
1 polymer ?
#
loop_
_entity_poly.entity_id
_entity_poly.type
_entity_poly.pdbx_seq_one_letter_code
_entity_poly.pdbx_strand_id
1 'polypeptide(L)'
;MGLIYQCAQRGPQYAPVLAMTLCTGGAELLSILHSLYGQVLGIVEYIDSLHVPGGIKVPVLQEGDPEKFKSFVAELMLCIPRGTKSLPSPVSFLQLSTQREVVARVIQRICEKKRKNVLAFGYGLVDENSSLNIRLTPNICSYFPNSTTTTISTSILWETLLTRVGDDVMMYWLEQCSVFVFVPPSCCYQISGQPIYTLPYDSMCSFRSQSFMHSNVLLQYIKRNAFFLRKKYLKPKKWWKTVLNSKVEKHSKTSQMLTWQNKKSTSALPICSESSMKVTTKIHSKRKMCTTDICDIPTKKRRVNLDKDDKMDHVSFTSACLSSFSNVCPEAKVQATEFITSRYGKKTKIQCPKSTSYSVDGEFNVTLQNNANTFITNASVPTIQSKTSFSNIFIEIGRTLYSSISFKKGFSESFILNSLDCTPSGSQKLVETIFLNNFLTEQNFDQPKRDENFRSKLPKRYWRMRKYFQELIQNHKNFPYLVYLNKHCPVRPSMACSHKLALQKKNKCKMDKSICDLSNTSVMKNKIVNDEKPLKHVPAEATFLPLLKQHSSSWQVYMFVRECLNSLVPDFIWGSSHNKCRFLRNVKSFLFFSGKFGKVSLLELMWKMKVEDCSWIRLRKSDHFVPASEHLLRERILAKFIFWLMDTYVIQLLKSFFFVTETMFQKNRLLFYRKRIWKKLQNLGLRKHLEKVKLRPLSCDELEKMQQWKNIPLVSRLRFIPKTNGLRPISRVSSTLGSQQSKENQEKKIQHFTSRVRNLFSVLNYEWNRNCSLIGSSVFGMDDIYKQWKKFVLDFEKSRAEKGKFYFVKTDVKGAYDTIPHSKLDEVILKVINPNANEVYCIRRYASVSVDSTGRIIKSFKRHVSALADVLPNMKQFVSKQQEKNLTRNTILVEQSLLLNESSVKLLAVFQQMIRSHILRIEDRYYMQCCGIPQGSMLSTILCSLCYGDMENKLFGGIQQNGVLMRLIDDFLFVTPHLNQAKTFLRTLAEGIPQYGCSISPQKTVVNFPVDDIPACSEVEQLPVHCLFRWCGLLLDTQTLDVYYDYSSYACTSIRSSMTFCHSSAAGKNMKQKLLRVLKLKCHSLFLDLQVNSLRTVFINTYKIFLLQAYRFHACVVQLPFGQRVMNNPPFFLTVISDMAPCFYTTFKSKNKGKMQLSRRLSQYTIDLLKAVTDSSLHKDFSCIMD
;
A
#
# COMPACT_ATOMS: atom_id res chain seq x y z
N MET A 1 -37.61 -18.38 6.66
CA MET A 1 -38.75 -19.04 7.34
C MET A 1 -39.65 -18.01 8.00
N GLY A 2 -39.38 -17.48 9.20
CA GLY A 2 -40.29 -16.51 9.87
C GLY A 2 -40.80 -15.35 9.00
N LEU A 3 -39.89 -14.60 8.35
CA LEU A 3 -40.26 -13.53 7.40
C LEU A 3 -41.06 -14.00 6.18
N ILE A 4 -40.94 -15.27 5.77
CA ILE A 4 -41.68 -15.84 4.64
C ILE A 4 -43.12 -16.13 5.07
N TYR A 5 -43.31 -16.60 6.30
CA TYR A 5 -44.63 -16.89 6.88
C TYR A 5 -45.48 -15.62 7.02
N GLN A 6 -44.87 -14.50 7.45
CA GLN A 6 -45.56 -13.20 7.52
C GLN A 6 -45.92 -12.62 6.14
N CYS A 7 -45.12 -12.88 5.09
CA CYS A 7 -45.50 -12.50 3.72
C CYS A 7 -46.66 -13.32 3.17
N ALA A 8 -46.79 -14.60 3.54
CA ALA A 8 -47.84 -15.49 3.02
C ALA A 8 -49.27 -15.08 3.47
N GLN A 9 -49.41 -14.34 4.57
CA GLN A 9 -50.70 -13.86 5.08
C GLN A 9 -51.17 -12.52 4.51
N ARG A 10 -50.39 -11.89 3.62
CA ARG A 10 -50.77 -10.63 2.94
C ARG A 10 -50.77 -10.88 1.43
N GLY A 11 -51.91 -10.69 0.79
CA GLY A 11 -52.16 -11.09 -0.60
C GLY A 11 -51.17 -10.50 -1.62
N PRO A 12 -51.08 -11.08 -2.83
CA PRO A 12 -49.98 -10.87 -3.78
C PRO A 12 -49.76 -9.41 -4.21
N GLN A 13 -50.75 -8.53 -4.06
CA GLN A 13 -50.62 -7.08 -4.32
C GLN A 13 -49.75 -6.33 -3.29
N TYR A 14 -49.58 -6.85 -2.06
CA TYR A 14 -49.06 -6.09 -0.91
C TYR A 14 -47.63 -6.46 -0.43
N ALA A 15 -46.91 -7.36 -1.15
CA ALA A 15 -45.55 -7.75 -0.78
C ALA A 15 -44.52 -7.86 -1.95
N PRO A 16 -44.58 -7.02 -3.01
CA PRO A 16 -43.80 -7.23 -4.24
C PRO A 16 -42.27 -7.19 -4.03
N VAL A 17 -41.79 -6.33 -3.13
CA VAL A 17 -40.34 -6.13 -2.88
C VAL A 17 -39.67 -7.39 -2.35
N LEU A 18 -40.23 -8.00 -1.29
CA LEU A 18 -39.67 -9.22 -0.70
C LEU A 18 -39.81 -10.41 -1.65
N ALA A 19 -40.97 -10.56 -2.30
CA ALA A 19 -41.22 -11.64 -3.25
C ALA A 19 -40.26 -11.60 -4.45
N MET A 20 -40.19 -10.48 -5.18
CA MET A 20 -39.29 -10.36 -6.34
C MET A 20 -37.82 -10.50 -5.96
N THR A 21 -37.38 -9.89 -4.86
CA THR A 21 -35.96 -9.89 -4.46
C THR A 21 -35.48 -11.26 -3.97
N LEU A 22 -36.37 -12.06 -3.36
CA LEU A 22 -36.06 -13.44 -2.98
C LEU A 22 -36.00 -14.37 -4.20
N CYS A 23 -36.96 -14.27 -5.13
CA CYS A 23 -37.00 -15.14 -6.32
C CYS A 23 -35.89 -14.84 -7.35
N THR A 24 -35.39 -13.61 -7.43
CA THR A 24 -34.37 -13.20 -8.44
C THR A 24 -32.91 -13.28 -7.96
N GLY A 25 -32.67 -13.58 -6.68
CA GLY A 25 -31.32 -13.73 -6.11
C GLY A 25 -30.74 -12.50 -5.40
N GLY A 26 -31.55 -11.47 -5.13
CA GLY A 26 -31.14 -10.25 -4.44
C GLY A 26 -30.93 -10.36 -2.93
N ALA A 27 -31.12 -11.55 -2.32
CA ALA A 27 -31.07 -11.76 -0.87
C ALA A 27 -29.76 -11.28 -0.19
N GLU A 28 -28.61 -11.40 -0.86
CA GLU A 28 -27.34 -10.85 -0.33
C GLU A 28 -27.35 -9.31 -0.23
N LEU A 29 -28.05 -8.60 -1.13
CA LEU A 29 -28.15 -7.14 -1.07
C LEU A 29 -28.96 -6.68 0.14
N LEU A 30 -30.12 -7.31 0.37
CA LEU A 30 -30.95 -7.02 1.55
C LEU A 30 -30.15 -7.28 2.83
N SER A 31 -29.38 -8.38 2.88
CA SER A 31 -28.46 -8.66 4.01
C SER A 31 -27.45 -7.53 4.26
N ILE A 32 -26.85 -6.95 3.21
CA ILE A 32 -25.99 -5.76 3.35
C ILE A 32 -26.77 -4.58 3.96
N LEU A 33 -27.96 -4.28 3.42
CA LEU A 33 -28.74 -3.11 3.82
C LEU A 33 -29.24 -3.23 5.28
N HIS A 34 -29.87 -4.34 5.67
CA HIS A 34 -30.30 -4.57 7.06
C HIS A 34 -29.11 -4.56 8.04
N SER A 35 -27.90 -4.96 7.62
CA SER A 35 -26.70 -4.91 8.48
C SER A 35 -26.18 -3.48 8.75
N LEU A 36 -26.57 -2.49 7.95
CA LEU A 36 -26.05 -1.11 8.00
C LEU A 36 -27.10 -0.08 8.44
N TYR A 37 -28.36 -0.29 8.13
CA TYR A 37 -29.46 0.65 8.39
C TYR A 37 -30.27 0.23 9.64
N GLY A 38 -31.26 1.04 10.02
CA GLY A 38 -32.22 0.73 11.08
C GLY A 38 -33.48 0.06 10.53
N GLN A 39 -34.03 0.65 9.47
CA GLN A 39 -35.15 0.12 8.70
C GLN A 39 -34.77 0.12 7.21
N VAL A 40 -35.31 -0.86 6.48
CA VAL A 40 -35.16 -1.04 5.03
C VAL A 40 -36.53 -1.51 4.54
N LEU A 41 -37.23 -0.66 3.78
CA LEU A 41 -38.63 -0.83 3.41
C LEU A 41 -38.83 -0.55 1.91
N GLY A 42 -39.91 -1.07 1.33
CA GLY A 42 -40.43 -0.57 0.06
C GLY A 42 -41.05 0.83 0.21
N ILE A 43 -41.20 1.58 -0.89
CA ILE A 43 -41.86 2.90 -0.82
C ILE A 43 -43.32 2.80 -0.37
N VAL A 44 -44.10 1.87 -0.92
CA VAL A 44 -45.52 1.66 -0.56
C VAL A 44 -45.64 1.32 0.94
N GLU A 45 -44.86 0.33 1.38
CA GLU A 45 -44.75 -0.11 2.78
C GLU A 45 -44.38 1.02 3.76
N TYR A 46 -43.52 1.96 3.34
CA TYR A 46 -43.21 3.14 4.16
C TYR A 46 -44.40 4.11 4.24
N ILE A 47 -45.05 4.44 3.12
CA ILE A 47 -46.23 5.34 3.12
C ILE A 47 -47.38 4.73 3.93
N ASP A 48 -47.61 3.42 3.80
CA ASP A 48 -48.62 2.68 4.58
C ASP A 48 -48.42 2.71 6.09
N SER A 49 -47.19 3.03 6.56
CA SER A 49 -46.83 3.15 7.97
C SER A 49 -46.98 4.58 8.54
N LEU A 50 -47.16 5.58 7.67
CA LEU A 50 -47.36 6.97 8.10
C LEU A 50 -48.77 7.15 8.66
N HIS A 51 -48.86 7.76 9.84
CA HIS A 51 -50.13 8.09 10.47
C HIS A 51 -50.63 9.43 9.92
N VAL A 52 -51.77 9.41 9.22
CA VAL A 52 -52.37 10.57 8.57
C VAL A 52 -53.57 11.06 9.40
N PRO A 53 -53.67 12.36 9.76
CA PRO A 53 -54.86 12.90 10.41
C PRO A 53 -56.10 12.65 9.54
N GLY A 54 -57.18 12.15 10.15
CA GLY A 54 -58.42 11.80 9.44
C GLY A 54 -58.44 10.43 8.76
N GLY A 55 -57.36 9.64 8.81
CA GLY A 55 -57.36 8.22 8.41
C GLY A 55 -57.41 7.92 6.91
N ILE A 56 -57.67 8.92 6.05
CA ILE A 56 -57.68 8.77 4.59
C ILE A 56 -56.27 8.42 4.10
N LYS A 57 -56.08 7.18 3.63
CA LYS A 57 -54.85 6.76 2.95
C LYS A 57 -54.87 7.18 1.48
N VAL A 58 -53.90 7.98 1.07
CA VAL A 58 -53.64 8.27 -0.35
C VAL A 58 -52.82 7.11 -0.95
N PRO A 59 -53.34 6.34 -1.91
CA PRO A 59 -52.62 5.20 -2.46
C PRO A 59 -51.50 5.67 -3.43
N VAL A 60 -50.28 5.18 -3.20
CA VAL A 60 -49.11 5.50 -4.06
C VAL A 60 -49.29 4.95 -5.47
N LEU A 61 -49.92 3.79 -5.59
CA LEU A 61 -50.25 3.10 -6.84
C LEU A 61 -51.77 3.07 -7.04
N GLN A 62 -52.21 3.38 -8.25
CA GLN A 62 -53.60 3.32 -8.70
C GLN A 62 -53.75 2.26 -9.80
N GLU A 63 -54.94 1.68 -9.98
CA GLU A 63 -55.13 0.53 -10.87
C GLU A 63 -54.78 0.85 -12.34
N GLY A 64 -55.16 2.04 -12.80
CA GLY A 64 -54.83 2.59 -14.12
C GLY A 64 -53.40 3.11 -14.28
N ASP A 65 -52.52 3.02 -13.27
CA ASP A 65 -51.13 3.47 -13.42
C ASP A 65 -50.39 2.65 -14.50
N PRO A 66 -49.54 3.27 -15.34
CA PRO A 66 -48.74 2.54 -16.31
C PRO A 66 -47.81 1.52 -15.65
N GLU A 67 -47.63 0.35 -16.26
CA GLU A 67 -46.73 -0.70 -15.73
C GLU A 67 -45.27 -0.24 -15.57
N LYS A 68 -44.84 0.76 -16.34
CA LYS A 68 -43.53 1.43 -16.17
C LYS A 68 -43.42 2.18 -14.83
N PHE A 69 -44.52 2.72 -14.29
CA PHE A 69 -44.58 3.37 -12.99
C PHE A 69 -44.72 2.35 -11.86
N LYS A 70 -45.63 1.37 -11.98
CA LYS A 70 -45.76 0.24 -11.03
C LYS A 70 -44.41 -0.49 -10.82
N SER A 71 -43.72 -0.82 -11.91
CA SER A 71 -42.36 -1.41 -11.88
C SER A 71 -41.34 -0.49 -11.20
N PHE A 72 -41.33 0.81 -11.51
CA PHE A 72 -40.41 1.79 -10.92
C PHE A 72 -40.61 1.96 -9.40
N VAL A 73 -41.86 2.01 -8.93
CA VAL A 73 -42.16 2.07 -7.48
C VAL A 73 -41.74 0.77 -6.78
N ALA A 74 -41.91 -0.39 -7.41
CA ALA A 74 -41.47 -1.68 -6.87
C ALA A 74 -39.94 -1.88 -6.85
N GLU A 75 -39.19 -1.14 -7.68
CA GLU A 75 -37.71 -1.12 -7.65
C GLU A 75 -37.12 -0.20 -6.56
N LEU A 76 -37.92 0.67 -5.95
CA LEU A 76 -37.44 1.70 -5.02
C LEU A 76 -37.40 1.23 -3.57
N MET A 77 -36.19 1.22 -3.00
CA MET A 77 -35.89 0.83 -1.63
C MET A 77 -35.53 2.04 -0.77
N LEU A 78 -36.25 2.25 0.32
CA LEU A 78 -36.00 3.29 1.31
C LEU A 78 -35.23 2.71 2.51
N CYS A 79 -34.02 3.20 2.75
CA CYS A 79 -33.18 2.79 3.88
C CYS A 79 -32.99 3.93 4.87
N ILE A 80 -33.43 3.73 6.12
CA ILE A 80 -33.44 4.76 7.17
C ILE A 80 -32.28 4.50 8.15
N PRO A 81 -31.33 5.45 8.32
CA PRO A 81 -30.25 5.31 9.30
C PRO A 81 -30.76 5.22 10.74
N ARG A 82 -30.03 4.48 11.60
CA ARG A 82 -30.36 4.36 13.03
C ARG A 82 -30.24 5.73 13.72
N GLY A 83 -31.29 6.15 14.44
CA GLY A 83 -31.32 7.47 15.10
C GLY A 83 -31.66 8.65 14.19
N THR A 84 -32.17 8.41 12.98
CA THR A 84 -32.81 9.45 12.17
C THR A 84 -34.07 9.96 12.89
N LYS A 85 -34.31 11.27 12.91
CA LYS A 85 -35.57 11.84 13.42
C LYS A 85 -36.73 11.40 12.51
N SER A 86 -37.90 11.14 13.08
CA SER A 86 -39.12 10.95 12.31
C SER A 86 -39.45 12.15 11.42
N LEU A 87 -40.28 11.92 10.41
CA LEU A 87 -40.93 12.98 9.63
C LEU A 87 -41.78 13.85 10.59
N PRO A 88 -41.76 15.19 10.50
CA PRO A 88 -42.61 16.05 11.32
C PRO A 88 -44.10 15.77 11.08
N SER A 89 -44.90 15.91 12.14
CA SER A 89 -46.36 15.78 12.12
C SER A 89 -47.02 17.15 12.30
N PRO A 90 -48.14 17.46 11.61
CA PRO A 90 -48.83 16.61 10.63
C PRO A 90 -48.04 16.45 9.32
N VAL A 91 -48.25 15.34 8.62
CA VAL A 91 -47.60 15.07 7.32
C VAL A 91 -48.43 15.68 6.21
N SER A 92 -47.84 16.57 5.41
CA SER A 92 -48.45 17.10 4.19
C SER A 92 -48.10 16.21 2.99
N PHE A 93 -49.14 15.83 2.23
CA PHE A 93 -49.03 15.18 0.92
C PHE A 93 -49.26 16.16 -0.24
N LEU A 94 -49.36 17.46 0.04
CA LEU A 94 -49.51 18.49 -0.99
C LEU A 94 -48.21 18.64 -1.80
N GLN A 95 -48.34 18.69 -3.11
CA GLN A 95 -47.28 19.17 -4.00
C GLN A 95 -47.42 20.69 -4.16
N LEU A 96 -46.36 21.42 -3.84
CA LEU A 96 -46.30 22.89 -3.94
C LEU A 96 -45.18 23.36 -4.88
N SER A 97 -44.53 22.44 -5.58
CA SER A 97 -43.40 22.74 -6.49
C SER A 97 -43.19 21.65 -7.52
N THR A 98 -42.39 21.94 -8.54
CA THR A 98 -41.86 20.93 -9.45
C THR A 98 -40.81 20.05 -8.77
N GLN A 99 -40.64 18.82 -9.26
CA GLN A 99 -39.61 17.90 -8.76
C GLN A 99 -38.18 18.47 -8.91
N ARG A 100 -37.97 19.33 -9.91
CA ARG A 100 -36.71 20.07 -10.11
C ARG A 100 -36.42 21.05 -8.97
N GLU A 101 -37.43 21.77 -8.49
CA GLU A 101 -37.30 22.72 -7.37
C GLU A 101 -37.16 22.02 -6.02
N VAL A 102 -37.89 20.91 -5.81
CA VAL A 102 -37.73 20.05 -4.62
C VAL A 102 -36.28 19.55 -4.53
N VAL A 103 -35.74 18.98 -5.60
CA VAL A 103 -34.34 18.51 -5.64
C VAL A 103 -33.36 19.68 -5.43
N ALA A 104 -33.60 20.85 -6.04
CA ALA A 104 -32.74 22.01 -5.87
C ALA A 104 -32.71 22.52 -4.41
N ARG A 105 -33.87 22.65 -3.74
CA ARG A 105 -33.99 23.00 -2.32
C ARG A 105 -33.26 22.00 -1.42
N VAL A 106 -33.38 20.70 -1.70
CA VAL A 106 -32.69 19.66 -0.91
C VAL A 106 -31.17 19.72 -1.11
N ILE A 107 -30.68 19.90 -2.34
CA ILE A 107 -29.24 20.08 -2.60
C ILE A 107 -28.71 21.33 -1.88
N GLN A 108 -29.47 22.43 -1.86
CA GLN A 108 -29.10 23.63 -1.11
C GLN A 108 -28.87 23.32 0.38
N ARG A 109 -29.91 22.76 1.03
CA ARG A 109 -29.87 22.38 2.45
C ARG A 109 -28.72 21.42 2.76
N ILE A 110 -28.41 20.47 1.87
CA ILE A 110 -27.27 19.54 2.04
C ILE A 110 -25.93 20.29 1.99
N CYS A 111 -25.75 21.18 1.02
CA CYS A 111 -24.52 21.96 0.83
C CYS A 111 -24.27 22.94 1.99
N GLU A 112 -25.29 23.68 2.42
CA GLU A 112 -25.26 24.60 3.57
C GLU A 112 -24.90 23.84 4.87
N LYS A 113 -25.61 22.74 5.15
CA LYS A 113 -25.36 21.86 6.30
C LYS A 113 -24.04 21.05 6.17
N LYS A 114 -23.30 21.20 5.06
CA LYS A 114 -22.04 20.49 4.72
C LYS A 114 -22.14 18.96 4.86
N ARG A 115 -23.36 18.43 4.65
CA ARG A 115 -23.68 16.99 4.75
C ARG A 115 -23.15 16.25 3.52
N LYS A 116 -22.82 14.97 3.71
CA LYS A 116 -22.40 14.08 2.60
C LYS A 116 -23.59 13.25 2.16
N ASN A 117 -24.19 13.63 1.04
CA ASN A 117 -25.30 12.94 0.39
C ASN A 117 -24.92 12.64 -1.07
N VAL A 118 -25.34 11.50 -1.62
CA VAL A 118 -25.08 11.14 -3.04
C VAL A 118 -25.73 12.15 -4.00
N LEU A 119 -26.91 12.67 -3.68
CA LEU A 119 -27.67 13.61 -4.50
C LEU A 119 -26.90 14.90 -4.82
N ALA A 120 -26.10 15.38 -3.88
CA ALA A 120 -25.31 16.61 -3.99
C ALA A 120 -23.89 16.38 -4.58
N PHE A 121 -23.56 15.17 -5.04
CA PHE A 121 -22.30 14.94 -5.74
C PHE A 121 -22.24 15.77 -7.03
N GLY A 122 -21.17 16.55 -7.19
CA GLY A 122 -20.98 17.44 -8.34
C GLY A 122 -21.42 18.88 -8.13
N TYR A 123 -22.16 19.16 -7.04
CA TYR A 123 -22.68 20.48 -6.70
C TYR A 123 -21.93 21.10 -5.51
N GLY A 124 -22.01 22.43 -5.38
CA GLY A 124 -21.48 23.15 -4.23
C GLY A 124 -22.01 24.59 -4.15
N LEU A 125 -21.74 25.25 -3.03
CA LEU A 125 -22.01 26.68 -2.87
C LEU A 125 -21.11 27.49 -3.81
N VAL A 126 -21.62 28.60 -4.33
CA VAL A 126 -20.84 29.52 -5.17
C VAL A 126 -19.65 30.10 -4.37
N ASP A 127 -18.46 30.06 -4.98
CA ASP A 127 -17.23 30.70 -4.52
C ASP A 127 -16.81 31.70 -5.60
N GLU A 128 -16.58 32.96 -5.20
CA GLU A 128 -16.23 34.11 -6.05
C GLU A 128 -15.04 33.83 -7.00
N ASN A 129 -14.17 32.88 -6.64
CA ASN A 129 -12.97 32.51 -7.40
C ASN A 129 -13.25 31.48 -8.53
N SER A 130 -14.51 31.13 -8.80
CA SER A 130 -14.89 29.98 -9.67
C SER A 130 -15.47 30.41 -11.02
N SER A 131 -14.62 30.50 -12.04
CA SER A 131 -14.97 31.05 -13.37
C SER A 131 -15.68 30.10 -14.36
N LEU A 132 -16.08 28.89 -13.95
CA LEU A 132 -16.75 27.90 -14.82
C LEU A 132 -17.88 27.18 -14.07
N ASN A 133 -18.99 27.88 -13.86
CA ASN A 133 -20.13 27.41 -13.06
C ASN A 133 -21.43 27.41 -13.86
N ILE A 134 -22.04 26.25 -14.07
CA ILE A 134 -23.47 26.19 -14.44
C ILE A 134 -24.27 26.38 -13.15
N ARG A 135 -25.05 27.47 -13.05
CA ARG A 135 -25.88 27.75 -11.87
C ARG A 135 -27.08 26.79 -11.83
N LEU A 136 -27.34 26.19 -10.67
CA LEU A 136 -28.58 25.42 -10.41
C LEU A 136 -29.63 26.29 -9.72
N THR A 137 -29.18 27.11 -8.77
CA THR A 137 -29.92 28.19 -8.10
C THR A 137 -28.94 29.36 -7.89
N PRO A 138 -29.36 30.55 -7.43
CA PRO A 138 -28.43 31.68 -7.23
C PRO A 138 -27.20 31.34 -6.37
N ASN A 139 -27.37 30.47 -5.37
CA ASN A 139 -26.34 30.12 -4.39
C ASN A 139 -25.61 28.80 -4.69
N ILE A 140 -26.01 28.05 -5.74
CA ILE A 140 -25.45 26.72 -6.05
C ILE A 140 -24.88 26.67 -7.46
N CYS A 141 -23.64 26.22 -7.57
CA CYS A 141 -23.01 25.87 -8.83
C CYS A 141 -22.91 24.34 -9.00
N SER A 142 -23.08 23.89 -10.24
CA SER A 142 -22.74 22.53 -10.70
C SER A 142 -21.36 22.57 -11.34
N TYR A 143 -20.42 21.81 -10.78
CA TYR A 143 -19.08 21.62 -11.34
C TYR A 143 -19.04 20.43 -12.31
N PHE A 144 -19.82 19.38 -12.01
CA PHE A 144 -20.00 18.19 -12.84
C PHE A 144 -21.38 17.59 -12.54
N PRO A 145 -22.41 17.72 -13.40
CA PRO A 145 -23.73 17.16 -13.11
C PRO A 145 -23.66 15.64 -12.91
N ASN A 146 -24.35 15.15 -11.88
CA ASN A 146 -24.43 13.73 -11.55
C ASN A 146 -25.64 13.10 -12.25
N SER A 147 -25.49 11.98 -12.97
CA SER A 147 -26.56 11.52 -13.86
C SER A 147 -27.77 11.00 -13.09
N THR A 148 -27.58 10.46 -11.88
CA THR A 148 -28.71 10.12 -10.99
C THR A 148 -29.48 11.37 -10.57
N THR A 149 -28.79 12.48 -10.23
CA THR A 149 -29.43 13.74 -9.84
C THR A 149 -30.26 14.31 -10.99
N THR A 150 -29.71 14.39 -12.20
CA THR A 150 -30.47 14.79 -13.40
C THR A 150 -31.68 13.88 -13.63
N THR A 151 -31.52 12.56 -13.50
CA THR A 151 -32.62 11.60 -13.68
C THR A 151 -33.78 11.85 -12.72
N ILE A 152 -33.53 12.23 -11.46
CA ILE A 152 -34.60 12.54 -10.49
C ILE A 152 -35.31 13.84 -10.88
N SER A 153 -34.56 14.85 -11.32
CA SER A 153 -35.07 16.21 -11.59
C SER A 153 -35.80 16.38 -12.93
N THR A 154 -35.77 15.38 -13.82
CA THR A 154 -36.35 15.49 -15.18
C THR A 154 -37.04 14.21 -15.65
N SER A 155 -37.45 13.34 -14.74
CA SER A 155 -38.15 12.09 -15.08
C SER A 155 -39.59 12.16 -14.63
N ILE A 156 -40.50 11.99 -15.58
CA ILE A 156 -41.94 11.94 -15.34
C ILE A 156 -42.32 10.94 -14.24
N LEU A 157 -41.60 9.82 -14.10
CA LEU A 157 -41.84 8.83 -13.04
C LEU A 157 -41.57 9.38 -11.63
N TRP A 158 -40.60 10.29 -11.48
CA TRP A 158 -40.34 10.99 -10.22
C TRP A 158 -41.30 12.15 -9.97
N GLU A 159 -41.85 12.75 -11.03
CA GLU A 159 -42.90 13.78 -10.95
C GLU A 159 -44.25 13.16 -10.57
N THR A 160 -44.66 12.04 -11.19
CA THR A 160 -45.82 11.23 -10.79
C THR A 160 -45.66 10.63 -9.38
N LEU A 161 -44.43 10.39 -8.92
CA LEU A 161 -44.20 10.02 -7.52
C LEU A 161 -44.39 11.22 -6.59
N LEU A 162 -43.95 12.43 -6.98
CA LEU A 162 -44.14 13.66 -6.21
C LEU A 162 -45.63 14.03 -6.07
N THR A 163 -46.44 13.92 -7.12
CA THR A 163 -47.90 14.19 -7.05
C THR A 163 -48.63 13.28 -6.06
N ARG A 164 -48.08 12.08 -5.79
CA ARG A 164 -48.67 11.07 -4.88
C ARG A 164 -48.16 11.18 -3.44
N VAL A 165 -46.98 11.77 -3.19
CA VAL A 165 -46.35 11.81 -1.84
C VAL A 165 -46.17 13.21 -1.27
N GLY A 166 -46.24 14.26 -2.09
CA GLY A 166 -46.08 15.64 -1.66
C GLY A 166 -44.63 16.09 -1.40
N ASP A 167 -44.50 17.41 -1.24
CA ASP A 167 -43.23 18.12 -1.09
C ASP A 167 -42.40 17.63 0.11
N ASP A 168 -43.02 17.50 1.29
CA ASP A 168 -42.31 17.24 2.54
C ASP A 168 -41.79 15.80 2.64
N VAL A 169 -42.56 14.81 2.17
CA VAL A 169 -42.14 13.41 2.14
C VAL A 169 -40.96 13.23 1.17
N MET A 170 -41.05 13.82 -0.03
CA MET A 170 -39.96 13.78 -1.02
C MET A 170 -38.69 14.49 -0.50
N MET A 171 -38.84 15.67 0.12
CA MET A 171 -37.70 16.37 0.76
C MET A 171 -37.05 15.53 1.86
N TYR A 172 -37.84 14.86 2.71
CA TYR A 172 -37.34 14.01 3.78
C TYR A 172 -36.59 12.77 3.27
N TRP A 173 -37.13 12.07 2.27
CA TRP A 173 -36.47 10.93 1.61
C TRP A 173 -35.14 11.31 0.95
N LEU A 174 -35.06 12.51 0.37
CA LEU A 174 -33.85 12.97 -0.30
C LEU A 174 -32.81 13.58 0.66
N GLU A 175 -33.21 14.23 1.76
CA GLU A 175 -32.27 14.84 2.74
C GLU A 175 -31.81 13.88 3.85
N GLN A 176 -32.71 13.09 4.45
CA GLN A 176 -32.43 12.28 5.66
C GLN A 176 -32.22 10.78 5.35
N CYS A 177 -33.06 10.19 4.51
CA CYS A 177 -33.01 8.76 4.18
C CYS A 177 -31.92 8.44 3.13
N SER A 178 -31.72 7.15 2.83
CA SER A 178 -30.93 6.69 1.68
C SER A 178 -31.82 5.88 0.73
N VAL A 179 -32.10 6.43 -0.45
CA VAL A 179 -32.87 5.76 -1.50
C VAL A 179 -31.95 4.97 -2.42
N PHE A 180 -32.34 3.74 -2.75
CA PHE A 180 -31.70 2.87 -3.74
C PHE A 180 -32.72 2.40 -4.78
N VAL A 181 -32.27 2.21 -6.03
CA VAL A 181 -33.04 1.53 -7.08
C VAL A 181 -32.46 0.14 -7.32
N PHE A 182 -33.27 -0.89 -7.17
CA PHE A 182 -32.95 -2.27 -7.54
C PHE A 182 -32.89 -2.42 -9.07
N VAL A 183 -31.97 -3.25 -9.55
CA VAL A 183 -31.80 -3.57 -10.97
C VAL A 183 -31.64 -5.09 -11.08
N PRO A 184 -32.70 -5.81 -11.47
CA PRO A 184 -32.67 -7.27 -11.58
C PRO A 184 -31.50 -7.78 -12.45
N PRO A 185 -30.94 -8.97 -12.17
CA PRO A 185 -31.35 -9.90 -11.10
C PRO A 185 -30.72 -9.60 -9.72
N SER A 186 -29.60 -8.89 -9.63
CA SER A 186 -28.72 -8.99 -8.45
C SER A 186 -27.94 -7.73 -8.06
N CYS A 187 -28.29 -6.55 -8.60
CA CYS A 187 -27.60 -5.30 -8.28
C CYS A 187 -28.60 -4.21 -7.87
N CYS A 188 -28.09 -3.15 -7.24
CA CYS A 188 -28.83 -1.90 -7.05
C CYS A 188 -27.88 -0.71 -7.10
N TYR A 189 -28.40 0.51 -7.25
CA TYR A 189 -27.60 1.72 -7.14
C TYR A 189 -28.21 2.74 -6.17
N GLN A 190 -27.35 3.41 -5.41
CA GLN A 190 -27.75 4.46 -4.48
C GLN A 190 -28.01 5.77 -5.23
N ILE A 191 -29.10 6.44 -4.87
CA ILE A 191 -29.56 7.70 -5.47
C ILE A 191 -29.40 8.86 -4.47
N SER A 192 -29.87 8.68 -3.23
CA SER A 192 -29.81 9.71 -2.17
C SER A 192 -29.17 9.19 -0.88
N GLY A 193 -29.03 10.08 0.10
CA GLY A 193 -28.57 9.78 1.45
C GLY A 193 -27.07 9.64 1.60
N GLN A 194 -26.64 9.30 2.82
CA GLN A 194 -25.21 9.15 3.10
C GLN A 194 -24.61 8.00 2.25
N PRO A 195 -23.53 8.23 1.49
CA PRO A 195 -22.99 7.21 0.59
C PRO A 195 -22.58 5.95 1.37
N ILE A 196 -23.16 4.80 1.03
CA ILE A 196 -23.07 3.54 1.78
C ILE A 196 -21.61 3.06 2.01
N TYR A 197 -20.70 3.39 1.09
CA TYR A 197 -19.27 3.11 1.25
C TYR A 197 -18.61 3.91 2.39
N THR A 198 -19.22 5.00 2.87
CA THR A 198 -18.74 5.79 4.03
C THR A 198 -19.24 5.29 5.38
N LEU A 199 -20.34 4.54 5.42
CA LEU A 199 -20.92 4.06 6.68
C LEU A 199 -19.94 3.16 7.45
N PRO A 200 -19.89 3.29 8.80
CA PRO A 200 -19.19 2.34 9.65
C PRO A 200 -19.86 0.96 9.56
N TYR A 201 -19.10 -0.07 9.90
CA TYR A 201 -19.56 -1.45 9.97
C TYR A 201 -18.77 -2.12 11.10
N ASP A 202 -19.45 -2.83 12.01
CA ASP A 202 -18.89 -3.22 13.31
C ASP A 202 -17.75 -4.25 13.28
N SER A 203 -17.31 -4.69 12.09
CA SER A 203 -15.95 -5.23 11.97
C SER A 203 -14.92 -4.10 12.20
N MET A 204 -14.45 -3.99 13.45
CA MET A 204 -13.42 -3.05 13.93
C MET A 204 -12.00 -3.31 13.36
N CYS A 205 -11.90 -3.44 12.03
CA CYS A 205 -10.66 -3.32 11.28
C CYS A 205 -10.94 -3.00 9.80
N SER A 206 -10.93 -1.72 9.43
CA SER A 206 -11.03 -1.28 8.04
C SER A 206 -9.72 -1.50 7.27
N PHE A 207 -9.31 -2.76 7.15
CA PHE A 207 -8.52 -3.23 6.02
C PHE A 207 -9.30 -2.89 4.75
N ARG A 208 -9.01 -1.73 4.15
CA ARG A 208 -9.53 -1.38 2.83
C ARG A 208 -9.33 -2.56 1.90
N SER A 209 -10.43 -3.09 1.36
CA SER A 209 -10.33 -3.99 0.23
C SER A 209 -9.55 -3.26 -0.85
N GLN A 210 -8.34 -3.74 -1.13
CA GLN A 210 -7.74 -3.46 -2.42
C GLN A 210 -8.64 -4.19 -3.41
N SER A 211 -9.13 -3.48 -4.44
CA SER A 211 -9.71 -4.14 -5.60
C SER A 211 -8.59 -4.93 -6.30
N PHE A 212 -8.43 -6.18 -5.82
CA PHE A 212 -7.73 -7.29 -6.46
C PHE A 212 -8.57 -7.74 -7.66
N MET A 213 -8.78 -6.83 -8.60
CA MET A 213 -9.11 -7.18 -9.97
C MET A 213 -7.85 -7.83 -10.55
N HIS A 214 -7.83 -9.16 -10.45
CA HIS A 214 -6.85 -10.11 -10.95
C HIS A 214 -5.38 -9.95 -10.49
N SER A 215 -4.61 -11.01 -10.72
CA SER A 215 -3.33 -11.33 -10.06
C SER A 215 -2.13 -10.62 -10.67
N ASN A 216 -2.29 -9.35 -11.02
CA ASN A 216 -1.24 -8.54 -11.63
C ASN A 216 -0.18 -8.20 -10.57
N VAL A 217 0.85 -9.05 -10.47
CA VAL A 217 2.04 -8.89 -9.61
C VAL A 217 2.66 -7.51 -9.82
N LEU A 218 2.67 -7.06 -11.07
CA LEU A 218 3.14 -5.75 -11.49
C LEU A 218 2.22 -4.60 -11.05
N LEU A 219 0.89 -4.82 -11.08
CA LEU A 219 -0.07 -3.84 -10.57
C LEU A 219 -0.01 -3.75 -9.03
N GLN A 220 0.39 -4.81 -8.33
CA GLN A 220 0.78 -4.72 -6.91
C GLN A 220 2.06 -3.87 -6.73
N TYR A 221 3.05 -3.95 -7.62
CA TYR A 221 4.26 -3.13 -7.58
C TYR A 221 3.95 -1.62 -7.69
N ILE A 222 2.99 -1.26 -8.55
CA ILE A 222 2.59 0.14 -8.80
C ILE A 222 1.55 0.65 -7.78
N LYS A 223 0.43 -0.05 -7.55
CA LYS A 223 -0.62 0.37 -6.58
C LYS A 223 -0.05 0.56 -5.16
N ARG A 224 0.94 -0.25 -4.76
CA ARG A 224 1.63 -0.21 -3.43
C ARG A 224 2.52 1.01 -3.23
N ASN A 225 2.91 1.72 -4.29
CA ASN A 225 3.61 3.01 -4.20
C ASN A 225 2.68 4.22 -4.37
N ALA A 226 1.69 4.15 -5.28
CA ALA A 226 0.83 5.29 -5.60
C ALA A 226 -0.29 5.57 -4.57
N PHE A 227 -0.95 4.54 -4.02
CA PHE A 227 -2.21 4.73 -3.28
C PHE A 227 -2.04 5.35 -1.88
N PHE A 228 -0.91 5.10 -1.20
CA PHE A 228 -0.73 5.48 0.20
C PHE A 228 -0.30 6.94 0.44
N LEU A 229 0.25 7.63 -0.58
CA LEU A 229 0.63 9.04 -0.47
C LEU A 229 -0.59 9.94 -0.20
N ARG A 230 -1.75 9.61 -0.80
CA ARG A 230 -2.98 10.44 -0.73
C ARG A 230 -3.67 10.47 0.64
N LYS A 231 -3.19 9.75 1.67
CA LYS A 231 -3.74 9.82 3.05
C LYS A 231 -2.70 10.16 4.13
N LYS A 232 -1.47 10.55 3.78
CA LYS A 232 -0.41 10.89 4.77
C LYS A 232 -0.07 12.38 4.89
N TYR A 233 -0.71 13.25 4.10
CA TYR A 233 -0.53 14.71 4.14
C TYR A 233 -1.82 15.51 4.35
N LEU A 234 -3.00 14.88 4.28
CA LEU A 234 -4.29 15.51 4.63
C LEU A 234 -4.51 15.58 6.15
N LYS A 235 -3.66 16.32 6.86
CA LYS A 235 -3.94 17.07 8.10
C LYS A 235 -2.99 18.28 8.15
N PRO A 236 -3.48 19.51 8.38
CA PRO A 236 -2.65 20.72 8.29
C PRO A 236 -1.63 20.80 9.44
N LYS A 237 -0.34 20.94 9.11
CA LYS A 237 0.71 21.21 10.10
C LYS A 237 0.65 22.68 10.55
N LYS A 238 -0.16 22.98 11.57
CA LYS A 238 -0.35 24.35 12.09
C LYS A 238 0.93 25.03 12.64
N TRP A 239 1.94 24.27 13.07
CA TRP A 239 3.15 24.76 13.76
C TRP A 239 4.15 25.61 12.93
N TRP A 240 3.78 26.09 11.75
CA TRP A 240 4.68 26.87 10.86
C TRP A 240 4.19 28.30 10.55
N LYS A 241 3.18 28.82 11.26
CA LYS A 241 2.74 30.22 11.15
C LYS A 241 3.27 31.14 12.27
N THR A 242 3.38 30.67 13.51
CA THR A 242 3.65 31.51 14.69
C THR A 242 5.11 32.01 14.84
N VAL A 243 6.00 31.70 13.89
CA VAL A 243 7.45 32.02 13.98
C VAL A 243 7.91 33.06 12.95
N LEU A 244 7.05 33.48 12.01
CA LEU A 244 7.39 34.47 10.97
C LEU A 244 6.76 35.86 11.18
N ASN A 245 5.81 35.99 12.12
CA ASN A 245 5.01 37.20 12.32
C ASN A 245 5.50 38.10 13.47
N SER A 246 6.74 37.95 13.94
CA SER A 246 7.29 38.68 15.10
C SER A 246 8.55 39.50 14.80
N LYS A 247 8.79 39.86 13.53
CA LYS A 247 10.01 40.59 13.12
C LYS A 247 9.89 41.54 11.94
N VAL A 248 8.68 41.98 11.59
CA VAL A 248 8.45 43.04 10.58
C VAL A 248 7.39 44.02 11.11
N GLU A 249 7.80 44.90 12.01
CA GLU A 249 7.06 46.13 12.32
C GLU A 249 7.98 47.10 13.08
N LYS A 250 8.65 48.00 12.35
CA LYS A 250 9.17 49.27 12.89
C LYS A 250 9.63 50.20 11.77
N HIS A 251 9.14 51.44 11.85
CA HIS A 251 9.45 52.62 11.04
C HIS A 251 9.04 52.60 9.55
N SER A 252 8.38 53.70 9.19
CA SER A 252 7.91 54.09 7.86
C SER A 252 8.29 55.57 7.63
N LYS A 253 7.97 56.12 6.44
CA LYS A 253 8.48 57.39 5.88
C LYS A 253 9.93 57.24 5.37
N THR A 254 10.39 57.95 4.32
CA THR A 254 9.82 59.16 3.67
C THR A 254 9.88 59.07 2.13
N SER A 255 9.13 59.90 1.43
CA SER A 255 9.07 60.03 -0.04
C SER A 255 10.32 60.66 -0.66
N GLN A 256 10.62 60.36 -1.94
CA GLN A 256 10.63 61.33 -3.05
C GLN A 256 11.05 60.69 -4.41
N MET A 257 10.80 61.42 -5.50
CA MET A 257 11.28 61.14 -6.86
C MET A 257 12.73 61.63 -7.05
N LEU A 258 13.49 61.04 -7.98
CA LEU A 258 14.07 61.76 -9.13
C LEU A 258 14.74 60.80 -10.15
N THR A 259 15.33 61.35 -11.20
CA THR A 259 15.61 60.71 -12.50
C THR A 259 17.11 60.70 -12.86
N TRP A 260 17.42 60.44 -14.15
CA TRP A 260 18.71 60.59 -14.88
C TRP A 260 19.65 59.39 -15.09
N GLN A 261 19.51 58.81 -16.29
CA GLN A 261 20.49 58.77 -17.40
C GLN A 261 21.90 58.14 -17.28
N ASN A 262 22.19 57.30 -18.29
CA ASN A 262 23.40 57.25 -19.14
C ASN A 262 24.80 57.56 -18.57
N LYS A 263 25.74 56.63 -18.85
CA LYS A 263 26.87 56.92 -19.76
C LYS A 263 27.40 55.66 -20.48
N LYS A 264 28.09 55.89 -21.61
CA LYS A 264 28.63 54.88 -22.55
C LYS A 264 30.11 54.53 -22.23
N SER A 265 30.69 53.70 -23.12
CA SER A 265 32.11 53.56 -23.53
C SER A 265 32.68 52.15 -23.21
N THR A 266 33.04 51.29 -24.18
CA THR A 266 34.19 51.33 -25.15
C THR A 266 35.56 51.37 -24.46
N SER A 267 36.57 50.58 -24.79
CA SER A 267 36.81 49.58 -25.88
C SER A 267 37.53 48.32 -25.29
N ALA A 268 38.29 47.40 -25.94
CA ALA A 268 38.84 47.21 -27.29
C ALA A 268 39.15 45.70 -27.59
N LEU A 269 39.82 45.43 -28.72
CA LEU A 269 40.61 44.21 -29.02
C LEU A 269 42.03 44.66 -29.42
N PRO A 270 43.09 43.83 -29.24
CA PRO A 270 43.62 42.98 -30.33
C PRO A 270 44.08 41.58 -29.82
N ILE A 271 44.80 40.72 -30.58
CA ILE A 271 44.57 40.08 -31.91
C ILE A 271 45.71 39.03 -32.15
N CYS A 272 45.37 37.90 -32.78
CA CYS A 272 46.25 36.93 -33.51
C CYS A 272 47.35 36.06 -32.84
N SER A 273 47.61 34.99 -33.61
CA SER A 273 48.83 34.17 -33.82
C SER A 273 49.39 33.20 -32.75
N GLU A 274 50.06 32.09 -33.13
CA GLU A 274 49.86 31.16 -34.28
C GLU A 274 50.68 29.85 -34.06
N SER A 275 50.31 28.76 -34.75
CA SER A 275 51.13 27.56 -34.99
C SER A 275 51.37 26.63 -33.76
N SER A 276 51.33 25.29 -33.85
CA SER A 276 52.23 24.32 -34.51
C SER A 276 53.54 24.05 -33.72
N MET A 277 54.17 22.87 -33.72
CA MET A 277 53.80 21.52 -34.18
C MET A 277 54.78 20.49 -33.57
N LYS A 278 54.46 19.18 -33.64
CA LYS A 278 55.41 18.03 -33.67
C LYS A 278 56.30 17.80 -32.41
N VAL A 279 57.02 16.66 -32.26
CA VAL A 279 56.69 15.22 -32.47
C VAL A 279 57.76 14.35 -31.75
N THR A 280 57.72 13.02 -31.90
CA THR A 280 58.79 12.03 -31.56
C THR A 280 59.17 11.84 -30.07
N THR A 281 59.73 10.71 -29.61
CA THR A 281 59.44 9.25 -29.71
C THR A 281 60.48 8.52 -28.83
N LYS A 282 60.53 7.17 -28.87
CA LYS A 282 61.39 6.24 -28.11
C LYS A 282 60.85 5.97 -26.70
N ILE A 283 60.37 4.76 -26.35
CA ILE A 283 60.79 3.38 -26.68
C ILE A 283 62.20 3.08 -26.16
N HIS A 284 62.25 2.39 -25.02
CA HIS A 284 63.14 1.24 -24.86
C HIS A 284 62.52 0.19 -23.93
N SER A 285 62.88 -1.08 -24.16
CA SER A 285 62.35 -2.24 -23.46
C SER A 285 63.36 -2.81 -22.47
N LYS A 286 62.88 -3.66 -21.55
CA LYS A 286 63.54 -4.95 -21.24
C LYS A 286 62.62 -5.88 -20.44
N ARG A 287 62.77 -7.19 -20.68
CA ARG A 287 62.09 -8.29 -19.98
C ARG A 287 62.76 -8.56 -18.62
N LYS A 288 62.03 -9.18 -17.68
CA LYS A 288 62.52 -10.35 -16.92
C LYS A 288 61.33 -11.16 -16.38
N MET A 289 61.56 -12.46 -16.16
CA MET A 289 60.59 -13.47 -15.70
C MET A 289 60.88 -13.89 -14.24
N CYS A 290 60.10 -14.88 -13.75
CA CYS A 290 60.21 -15.61 -12.48
C CYS A 290 59.50 -14.92 -11.28
N THR A 291 58.82 -15.63 -10.37
CA THR A 291 58.36 -17.03 -10.31
C THR A 291 57.17 -17.13 -9.32
N THR A 292 56.62 -18.33 -9.15
CA THR A 292 55.58 -18.75 -8.19
C THR A 292 55.95 -18.57 -6.70
N ASP A 293 54.97 -18.82 -5.80
CA ASP A 293 55.15 -19.43 -4.46
C ASP A 293 55.72 -18.57 -3.28
N ILE A 294 55.36 -18.75 -1.98
CA ILE A 294 54.24 -19.50 -1.33
C ILE A 294 53.99 -19.04 0.14
N CYS A 295 52.85 -19.48 0.72
CA CYS A 295 52.51 -19.70 2.16
C CYS A 295 52.60 -18.65 3.31
N ASP A 296 51.44 -18.54 4.00
CA ASP A 296 51.18 -18.83 5.43
C ASP A 296 51.56 -17.92 6.63
N ILE A 297 50.70 -18.05 7.64
CA ILE A 297 50.86 -17.60 9.03
C ILE A 297 50.79 -18.87 9.93
N PRO A 298 51.81 -19.15 10.76
CA PRO A 298 51.92 -20.44 11.45
C PRO A 298 51.02 -20.62 12.69
N THR A 299 50.87 -21.89 13.07
CA THR A 299 49.97 -22.43 14.11
C THR A 299 50.73 -22.86 15.39
N LYS A 300 50.08 -23.71 16.22
CA LYS A 300 50.57 -24.54 17.36
C LYS A 300 50.32 -23.92 18.74
N LYS A 301 50.18 -24.67 19.85
CA LYS A 301 50.47 -26.10 20.19
C LYS A 301 49.25 -26.70 20.94
N ARG A 302 49.09 -28.00 21.31
CA ARG A 302 49.65 -29.38 21.07
C ARG A 302 48.46 -30.33 21.49
N ARG A 303 48.43 -31.66 21.59
CA ARG A 303 49.24 -32.91 21.45
C ARG A 303 48.14 -34.05 21.30
N VAL A 304 48.32 -35.32 20.94
CA VAL A 304 49.44 -36.18 20.46
C VAL A 304 48.81 -37.45 19.82
N ASN A 305 49.39 -37.99 18.72
CA ASN A 305 49.39 -39.41 18.30
C ASN A 305 48.05 -40.18 18.09
N LEU A 306 47.96 -41.29 17.33
CA LEU A 306 48.89 -42.00 16.41
C LEU A 306 48.04 -42.68 15.31
N ASP A 307 48.62 -42.92 14.13
CA ASP A 307 48.45 -44.09 13.22
C ASP A 307 47.20 -44.97 13.41
N LYS A 308 46.31 -45.22 12.44
CA LYS A 308 46.39 -45.34 10.95
C LYS A 308 44.96 -45.57 10.38
N ASP A 309 44.60 -45.85 9.11
CA ASP A 309 45.13 -45.90 7.72
C ASP A 309 43.84 -45.89 6.80
N ASP A 310 43.77 -45.71 5.47
CA ASP A 310 44.72 -45.29 4.42
C ASP A 310 43.98 -44.53 3.28
N LYS A 311 43.09 -45.18 2.50
CA LYS A 311 42.65 -44.66 1.16
C LYS A 311 41.22 -44.93 0.65
N MET A 312 40.78 -43.97 -0.18
CA MET A 312 40.01 -44.04 -1.46
C MET A 312 38.56 -44.57 -1.53
N ASP A 313 37.66 -43.60 -1.83
CA ASP A 313 36.84 -43.48 -3.06
C ASP A 313 36.19 -44.66 -3.79
N HIS A 314 35.05 -44.30 -4.42
CA HIS A 314 34.44 -44.80 -5.67
C HIS A 314 33.10 -45.58 -5.65
N VAL A 315 32.25 -45.09 -6.57
CA VAL A 315 31.23 -45.80 -7.39
C VAL A 315 29.82 -46.02 -6.83
N SER A 316 28.88 -45.98 -7.79
CA SER A 316 27.43 -46.12 -7.71
C SER A 316 26.96 -47.58 -7.68
N PHE A 317 25.65 -47.83 -7.51
CA PHE A 317 24.86 -48.46 -8.59
C PHE A 317 23.34 -48.21 -8.42
N THR A 318 22.50 -48.94 -9.16
CA THR A 318 21.12 -48.57 -9.53
C THR A 318 20.09 -49.69 -9.32
N SER A 319 18.80 -49.32 -9.49
CA SER A 319 17.72 -50.19 -10.01
C SER A 319 16.92 -51.08 -9.04
N ALA A 320 15.84 -51.63 -9.61
CA ALA A 320 14.94 -52.69 -9.14
C ALA A 320 14.07 -52.44 -7.89
N CYS A 321 12.79 -52.11 -8.09
CA CYS A 321 11.75 -53.16 -8.11
C CYS A 321 10.39 -52.64 -8.64
N LEU A 322 9.78 -53.42 -9.55
CA LEU A 322 8.43 -53.22 -10.10
C LEU A 322 7.74 -54.58 -10.15
N SER A 323 6.76 -54.84 -9.27
CA SER A 323 5.77 -55.93 -9.42
C SER A 323 4.80 -55.97 -8.23
N SER A 324 3.55 -56.39 -8.49
CA SER A 324 2.54 -56.81 -7.50
C SER A 324 2.03 -55.71 -6.54
N PHE A 325 0.74 -55.63 -6.18
CA PHE A 325 -0.38 -56.56 -6.39
C PHE A 325 -1.56 -55.92 -7.14
N SER A 326 -2.44 -56.77 -7.66
CA SER A 326 -3.69 -56.43 -8.35
C SER A 326 -4.92 -56.98 -7.62
N ASN A 327 -6.08 -56.36 -7.89
CA ASN A 327 -7.45 -56.88 -7.68
C ASN A 327 -7.99 -56.95 -6.24
N VAL A 328 -9.30 -57.28 -6.20
CA VAL A 328 -10.16 -57.59 -5.03
C VAL A 328 -10.58 -56.39 -4.15
N CYS A 329 -11.72 -55.79 -4.52
CA CYS A 329 -12.77 -55.53 -3.52
C CYS A 329 -13.54 -56.84 -3.26
N PRO A 330 -14.20 -57.00 -2.11
CA PRO A 330 -15.66 -56.84 -2.19
C PRO A 330 -16.26 -56.02 -1.03
N GLU A 331 -17.59 -55.93 -1.04
CA GLU A 331 -18.44 -55.17 -0.12
C GLU A 331 -18.78 -55.97 1.16
N ALA A 332 -19.18 -55.27 2.23
CA ALA A 332 -20.17 -55.76 3.20
C ALA A 332 -20.78 -54.59 4.02
N LYS A 333 -21.89 -54.88 4.72
CA LYS A 333 -22.71 -53.93 5.51
C LYS A 333 -22.57 -54.18 7.02
N VAL A 334 -23.53 -53.60 7.79
CA VAL A 334 -23.86 -53.81 9.22
C VAL A 334 -22.98 -52.95 10.15
N GLN A 335 -23.47 -51.89 10.80
CA GLN A 335 -24.62 -51.65 11.73
C GLN A 335 -24.36 -52.02 13.20
N ALA A 336 -24.50 -50.98 14.02
CA ALA A 336 -25.20 -50.95 15.32
C ALA A 336 -24.56 -51.57 16.58
N THR A 337 -25.05 -51.01 17.70
CA THR A 337 -25.23 -51.62 19.03
C THR A 337 -24.05 -52.25 19.77
N GLU A 338 -23.46 -51.42 20.63
CA GLU A 338 -23.58 -51.54 22.11
C GLU A 338 -22.81 -52.58 22.95
N PHE A 339 -22.56 -52.13 24.19
CA PHE A 339 -22.71 -52.80 25.48
C PHE A 339 -21.56 -53.54 26.21
N ILE A 340 -21.40 -53.09 27.47
CA ILE A 340 -21.29 -53.86 28.72
C ILE A 340 -19.91 -54.32 29.27
N THR A 341 -19.23 -53.33 29.90
CA THR A 341 -18.70 -53.40 31.29
C THR A 341 -17.44 -54.22 31.62
N SER A 342 -17.07 -54.15 32.92
CA SER A 342 -16.31 -55.14 33.72
C SER A 342 -14.77 -54.94 33.73
N ARG A 343 -14.08 -54.86 34.87
CA ARG A 343 -14.51 -54.90 36.31
C ARG A 343 -13.45 -54.32 37.27
N TYR A 344 -13.91 -53.88 38.45
CA TYR A 344 -13.21 -53.73 39.75
C TYR A 344 -11.94 -52.86 39.92
N GLY A 345 -11.64 -52.48 41.17
CA GLY A 345 -10.43 -51.70 41.53
C GLY A 345 -10.19 -51.39 43.02
N LYS A 346 -11.19 -50.85 43.76
CA LYS A 346 -11.12 -50.33 45.17
C LYS A 346 -10.21 -49.07 45.33
N LYS A 347 -10.76 -47.94 45.83
CA LYS A 347 -10.69 -47.39 47.24
C LYS A 347 -9.28 -46.92 47.64
N THR A 348 -9.04 -45.76 48.27
CA THR A 348 -9.91 -44.77 48.99
C THR A 348 -9.11 -43.46 49.21
N LYS A 349 -9.66 -42.27 49.55
CA LYS A 349 -10.95 -41.56 49.36
C LYS A 349 -10.81 -40.17 50.07
N ILE A 350 -11.75 -39.24 49.80
CA ILE A 350 -12.11 -38.02 50.57
C ILE A 350 -11.38 -36.72 50.16
N GLN A 351 -12.03 -35.54 50.03
CA GLN A 351 -13.42 -35.20 49.63
C GLN A 351 -13.54 -33.68 49.33
N CYS A 352 -14.17 -33.30 48.21
CA CYS A 352 -14.76 -31.97 48.03
C CYS A 352 -16.22 -32.13 47.54
N PRO A 353 -17.19 -31.35 48.05
CA PRO A 353 -18.61 -31.59 47.76
C PRO A 353 -19.13 -30.92 46.47
N LYS A 354 -19.66 -31.78 45.58
CA LYS A 354 -20.98 -31.70 44.91
C LYS A 354 -21.43 -30.40 44.17
N SER A 355 -21.82 -30.60 42.91
CA SER A 355 -22.92 -29.90 42.19
C SER A 355 -24.30 -30.29 42.78
N THR A 356 -25.54 -30.06 42.30
CA THR A 356 -26.25 -29.83 41.01
C THR A 356 -27.75 -29.73 41.41
N SER A 357 -28.76 -29.20 40.70
CA SER A 357 -28.94 -28.33 39.51
C SER A 357 -30.48 -28.13 39.30
N TYR A 358 -30.90 -27.44 38.22
CA TYR A 358 -32.33 -27.20 37.84
C TYR A 358 -33.08 -26.17 38.74
N SER A 359 -34.23 -25.61 38.38
CA SER A 359 -35.08 -25.76 37.17
C SER A 359 -35.72 -24.44 36.71
N VAL A 360 -36.53 -24.53 35.65
CA VAL A 360 -37.47 -23.56 35.05
C VAL A 360 -38.62 -23.21 36.02
N ASP A 361 -39.21 -22.00 35.92
CA ASP A 361 -40.69 -21.78 35.86
C ASP A 361 -41.11 -20.29 35.88
N GLY A 362 -42.37 -20.02 35.48
CA GLY A 362 -43.26 -19.14 36.27
C GLY A 362 -43.28 -17.62 36.02
N GLU A 363 -43.64 -17.20 34.80
CA GLU A 363 -44.80 -16.33 34.48
C GLU A 363 -45.22 -15.07 35.32
N PHE A 364 -46.16 -14.32 34.71
CA PHE A 364 -47.05 -13.26 35.23
C PHE A 364 -46.60 -11.80 35.43
N ASN A 365 -47.55 -10.93 35.07
CA ASN A 365 -47.52 -9.48 35.07
C ASN A 365 -47.85 -8.90 36.46
N VAL A 366 -47.66 -7.58 36.64
CA VAL A 366 -48.79 -6.65 36.84
C VAL A 366 -48.36 -5.19 36.64
N THR A 367 -49.31 -4.36 36.21
CA THR A 367 -49.19 -2.91 35.98
C THR A 367 -49.16 -2.09 37.27
N LEU A 368 -48.59 -0.89 37.23
CA LEU A 368 -49.03 0.21 38.09
C LEU A 368 -49.04 1.54 37.32
N GLN A 369 -50.06 2.36 37.57
CA GLN A 369 -50.36 3.60 36.84
C GLN A 369 -49.76 4.84 37.52
N ASN A 370 -49.88 5.98 36.85
CA ASN A 370 -49.47 7.30 37.32
C ASN A 370 -50.15 7.69 38.65
N ASN A 371 -49.48 8.54 39.45
CA ASN A 371 -49.96 9.92 39.61
C ASN A 371 -48.84 10.87 40.10
N ALA A 372 -49.04 12.16 39.87
CA ALA A 372 -48.17 13.26 40.30
C ALA A 372 -48.61 13.81 41.68
N ASN A 373 -47.98 14.77 42.36
CA ASN A 373 -47.00 15.81 41.99
C ASN A 373 -46.04 16.09 43.17
N THR A 374 -44.85 16.67 42.92
CA THR A 374 -44.44 18.01 43.43
C THR A 374 -42.97 18.41 43.10
N PHE A 375 -42.83 19.70 42.78
CA PHE A 375 -41.66 20.61 42.69
C PHE A 375 -40.19 20.14 42.72
N ILE A 376 -39.56 20.21 41.54
CA ILE A 376 -38.37 21.03 41.20
C ILE A 376 -37.19 21.09 42.21
N THR A 377 -36.04 20.52 41.80
CA THR A 377 -34.80 21.30 41.57
C THR A 377 -33.80 20.54 40.68
N ASN A 378 -33.07 21.25 39.82
CA ASN A 378 -32.24 20.64 38.78
C ASN A 378 -30.79 20.41 39.23
N ALA A 379 -30.37 19.15 39.34
CA ALA A 379 -28.96 18.75 39.46
C ALA A 379 -28.64 17.63 38.45
N SER A 380 -28.07 17.98 37.30
CA SER A 380 -27.86 17.05 36.19
C SER A 380 -26.65 16.11 36.42
N VAL A 381 -26.93 14.83 36.69
CA VAL A 381 -25.91 13.78 36.83
C VAL A 381 -25.11 13.63 35.53
N PRO A 382 -23.77 13.87 35.53
CA PRO A 382 -22.98 13.83 34.30
C PRO A 382 -22.89 12.42 33.70
N THR A 383 -23.42 12.25 32.48
CA THR A 383 -23.48 10.96 31.79
C THR A 383 -22.08 10.37 31.55
N ILE A 384 -22.00 9.04 31.61
CA ILE A 384 -20.79 8.19 31.52
C ILE A 384 -19.73 8.76 30.55
N GLN A 385 -18.63 9.29 31.10
CA GLN A 385 -17.52 9.79 30.27
C GLN A 385 -16.89 8.66 29.44
N SER A 386 -16.88 8.84 28.12
CA SER A 386 -16.37 7.83 27.18
C SER A 386 -14.95 7.34 27.52
N LYS A 387 -14.77 6.02 27.57
CA LYS A 387 -13.45 5.39 27.78
C LYS A 387 -12.53 5.71 26.60
N THR A 388 -11.64 6.69 26.79
CA THR A 388 -10.58 7.10 25.85
C THR A 388 -9.54 5.99 25.67
N SER A 389 -9.89 4.96 24.90
CA SER A 389 -9.12 3.73 24.76
C SER A 389 -7.80 3.95 24.01
N PHE A 390 -6.68 3.58 24.64
CA PHE A 390 -5.34 3.59 24.03
C PHE A 390 -5.20 2.66 22.80
N SER A 391 -6.19 1.80 22.54
CA SER A 391 -6.21 0.81 21.45
C SER A 391 -6.02 1.39 20.04
N ASN A 392 -6.42 2.65 19.81
CA ASN A 392 -6.39 3.28 18.49
C ASN A 392 -5.15 4.16 18.21
N ILE A 393 -4.18 4.19 19.13
CA ILE A 393 -3.01 5.07 19.05
C ILE A 393 -1.79 4.26 18.61
N PHE A 394 -1.17 4.63 17.49
CA PHE A 394 -0.10 3.85 16.83
C PHE A 394 1.09 4.71 16.40
N ILE A 395 2.29 4.16 16.63
CA ILE A 395 3.56 4.68 16.12
C ILE A 395 3.94 3.87 14.87
N GLU A 396 4.30 4.55 13.78
CA GLU A 396 4.65 3.89 12.50
C GLU A 396 6.14 4.00 12.19
N ILE A 397 6.84 2.87 12.00
CA ILE A 397 8.26 2.92 11.56
C ILE A 397 8.41 3.60 10.18
N GLY A 398 7.34 3.55 9.37
CA GLY A 398 7.18 4.28 8.11
C GLY A 398 7.23 5.81 8.21
N ARG A 399 7.47 6.38 9.39
CA ARG A 399 7.84 7.80 9.60
C ARG A 399 9.36 8.06 9.46
N THR A 400 10.20 7.04 9.54
CA THR A 400 11.69 7.16 9.47
C THR A 400 12.24 7.18 8.03
N LEU A 401 11.44 6.70 7.07
CA LEU A 401 11.92 6.31 5.75
C LEU A 401 12.32 7.49 4.86
N TYR A 402 13.38 7.29 4.08
CA TYR A 402 13.87 8.18 3.02
C TYR A 402 14.25 9.61 3.45
N SER A 403 14.51 9.84 4.74
CA SER A 403 15.11 11.09 5.20
C SER A 403 16.50 11.27 4.58
N SER A 404 16.65 12.17 3.62
CA SER A 404 17.94 12.56 3.03
C SER A 404 18.68 13.63 3.85
N ILE A 405 17.96 14.35 4.72
CA ILE A 405 18.51 15.44 5.54
C ILE A 405 19.59 14.89 6.50
N SER A 406 20.71 15.60 6.61
CA SER A 406 21.81 15.32 7.54
C SER A 406 22.25 16.62 8.21
N PHE A 407 22.25 16.66 9.54
CA PHE A 407 22.64 17.83 10.33
C PHE A 407 24.08 17.70 10.84
N LYS A 408 24.85 18.79 10.84
CA LYS A 408 26.25 18.79 11.31
C LYS A 408 26.36 18.34 12.78
N LYS A 409 25.47 18.85 13.65
CA LYS A 409 25.35 18.50 15.08
C LYS A 409 24.35 17.36 15.36
N GLY A 410 24.13 16.47 14.38
CA GLY A 410 23.26 15.29 14.54
C GLY A 410 21.76 15.57 14.41
N PHE A 411 21.16 16.37 15.30
CA PHE A 411 19.73 16.73 15.27
C PHE A 411 19.49 18.08 14.58
N SER A 412 18.23 18.34 14.19
CA SER A 412 17.79 19.66 13.70
C SER A 412 17.83 20.68 14.83
N GLU A 413 18.21 21.93 14.56
CA GLU A 413 18.03 23.04 15.51
C GLU A 413 16.55 23.23 15.87
N SER A 414 15.65 22.98 14.92
CA SER A 414 14.19 22.94 15.12
C SER A 414 13.67 21.67 15.85
N PHE A 415 14.54 20.85 16.44
CA PHE A 415 14.13 19.70 17.25
C PHE A 415 13.98 20.14 18.71
N ILE A 416 12.93 19.67 19.38
CA ILE A 416 12.53 20.16 20.71
C ILE A 416 13.66 20.18 21.75
N LEU A 417 14.54 19.16 21.78
CA LEU A 417 15.66 19.13 22.75
C LEU A 417 16.88 19.98 22.33
N ASN A 418 16.94 20.41 21.06
CA ASN A 418 17.91 21.41 20.59
C ASN A 418 17.39 22.84 20.80
N SER A 419 16.08 23.07 20.60
CA SER A 419 15.43 24.39 20.65
C SER A 419 15.00 24.84 22.07
N LEU A 420 15.48 24.15 23.11
CA LEU A 420 15.16 24.46 24.51
C LEU A 420 16.45 24.62 25.32
N ASP A 421 16.45 25.59 26.22
CA ASP A 421 17.56 25.85 27.12
C ASP A 421 17.57 24.90 28.32
N CYS A 422 18.71 24.77 28.98
CA CYS A 422 18.85 23.91 30.17
C CYS A 422 18.29 24.57 31.44
N THR A 423 17.42 25.57 31.29
CA THR A 423 16.86 26.41 32.33
C THR A 423 15.53 25.85 32.84
N PRO A 424 15.03 26.31 34.01
CA PRO A 424 13.69 25.98 34.50
C PRO A 424 12.54 26.36 33.56
N SER A 425 12.75 27.31 32.64
CA SER A 425 11.77 27.71 31.60
C SER A 425 11.87 26.85 30.34
N GLY A 426 13.06 26.33 29.99
CA GLY A 426 13.22 25.31 28.95
C GLY A 426 12.58 23.98 29.35
N SER A 427 12.84 23.50 30.57
CA SER A 427 12.21 22.28 31.10
C SER A 427 10.71 22.43 31.32
N GLN A 428 10.22 23.64 31.65
CA GLN A 428 8.80 23.97 31.64
C GLN A 428 8.16 23.71 30.26
N LYS A 429 8.69 24.32 29.20
CA LYS A 429 8.18 24.16 27.83
C LYS A 429 8.20 22.70 27.37
N LEU A 430 9.18 21.90 27.81
CA LEU A 430 9.22 20.47 27.52
C LEU A 430 8.07 19.71 28.19
N VAL A 431 7.82 19.96 29.49
CA VAL A 431 6.69 19.38 30.24
C VAL A 431 5.35 19.79 29.62
N GLU A 432 5.16 21.06 29.27
CA GLU A 432 3.97 21.54 28.56
C GLU A 432 3.78 20.81 27.22
N THR A 433 4.86 20.66 26.44
CA THR A 433 4.81 20.03 25.11
C THR A 433 4.52 18.53 25.16
N ILE A 434 5.03 17.81 26.17
CA ILE A 434 4.80 16.36 26.35
C ILE A 434 3.42 16.08 26.97
N PHE A 435 2.97 16.90 27.94
CA PHE A 435 1.83 16.55 28.77
C PHE A 435 0.56 17.37 28.51
N LEU A 436 0.64 18.63 28.07
CA LEU A 436 -0.53 19.50 27.87
C LEU A 436 -1.01 19.58 26.42
N ASN A 437 -0.15 19.36 25.43
CA ASN A 437 -0.59 19.21 24.04
C ASN A 437 -1.51 17.99 23.89
N ASN A 438 -2.71 18.19 23.33
CA ASN A 438 -3.77 17.17 23.25
C ASN A 438 -3.64 16.23 22.04
N PHE A 439 -2.42 15.79 21.71
CA PHE A 439 -2.14 14.89 20.57
C PHE A 439 -2.81 13.51 20.67
N LEU A 440 -3.29 13.11 21.85
CA LEU A 440 -4.10 11.90 22.05
C LEU A 440 -5.58 12.10 21.61
N THR A 441 -6.06 13.34 21.55
CA THR A 441 -7.47 13.70 21.26
C THR A 441 -7.68 14.10 19.79
N GLU A 442 -6.64 14.59 19.11
CA GLU A 442 -6.66 15.10 17.71
C GLU A 442 -7.01 14.08 16.60
N GLN A 443 -7.56 12.90 16.91
CA GLN A 443 -8.01 11.94 15.88
C GLN A 443 -9.52 11.97 15.59
N ASN A 444 -10.33 12.56 16.47
CA ASN A 444 -11.74 12.85 16.18
C ASN A 444 -11.89 14.21 15.47
N PHE A 445 -13.10 14.51 14.98
CA PHE A 445 -13.39 15.68 14.16
C PHE A 445 -13.45 16.99 14.97
N ASP A 446 -13.20 18.07 14.23
CA ASP A 446 -13.45 19.49 14.50
C ASP A 446 -13.75 19.93 15.94
N GLN A 447 -12.79 20.67 16.53
CA GLN A 447 -13.00 21.56 17.66
C GLN A 447 -12.43 22.96 17.31
N PRO A 448 -12.99 24.05 17.88
CA PRO A 448 -12.54 25.40 17.62
C PRO A 448 -11.07 25.62 18.04
N LYS A 449 -10.45 26.67 17.52
CA LYS A 449 -9.16 27.16 18.04
C LYS A 449 -9.39 27.57 19.51
N ARG A 450 -8.43 27.28 20.38
CA ARG A 450 -8.24 28.07 21.61
C ARG A 450 -7.32 29.23 21.28
N ASP A 451 -7.63 30.41 21.80
CA ASP A 451 -6.77 31.58 21.64
C ASP A 451 -5.47 31.43 22.45
N GLU A 452 -4.37 31.92 21.89
CA GLU A 452 -3.02 31.68 22.45
C GLU A 452 -2.70 32.56 23.69
N ASN A 453 -3.64 33.42 24.12
CA ASN A 453 -3.40 34.46 25.12
C ASN A 453 -3.63 34.05 26.59
N PHE A 454 -4.26 32.91 26.89
CA PHE A 454 -4.44 32.45 28.27
C PHE A 454 -3.26 31.61 28.80
N ARG A 455 -2.26 32.27 29.38
CA ARG A 455 -1.17 31.63 30.14
C ARG A 455 -1.64 31.10 31.51
N SER A 456 -2.46 30.05 31.50
CA SER A 456 -2.87 29.34 32.74
C SER A 456 -1.65 28.80 33.49
N LYS A 457 -1.59 28.98 34.82
CA LYS A 457 -0.52 28.42 35.67
C LYS A 457 -0.50 26.89 35.58
N LEU A 458 0.68 26.32 35.34
CA LEU A 458 0.89 24.86 35.27
C LEU A 458 0.37 24.15 36.54
N PRO A 459 -0.49 23.12 36.42
CA PRO A 459 -0.99 22.39 37.59
C PRO A 459 0.14 21.81 38.46
N LYS A 460 -0.04 21.86 39.79
CA LYS A 460 1.00 21.55 40.81
C LYS A 460 1.80 20.26 40.53
N ARG A 461 1.17 19.21 39.97
CA ARG A 461 1.83 17.95 39.56
C ARG A 461 2.88 18.18 38.46
N TYR A 462 2.49 18.80 37.34
CA TYR A 462 3.39 19.10 36.22
C TYR A 462 4.45 20.14 36.59
N TRP A 463 4.11 21.10 37.44
CA TRP A 463 5.08 22.10 37.94
C TRP A 463 6.28 21.47 38.68
N ARG A 464 6.03 20.40 39.46
CA ARG A 464 7.06 19.60 40.14
C ARG A 464 7.89 18.73 39.20
N MET A 465 7.38 18.39 38.01
CA MET A 465 8.11 17.54 37.05
C MET A 465 9.27 18.26 36.36
N ARG A 466 9.27 19.60 36.31
CA ARG A 466 10.24 20.39 35.52
C ARG A 466 11.71 20.07 35.86
N LYS A 467 12.05 19.93 37.14
CA LYS A 467 13.43 19.57 37.57
C LYS A 467 13.92 18.26 36.95
N TYR A 468 13.02 17.29 36.81
CA TYR A 468 13.33 15.98 36.23
C TYR A 468 13.57 16.05 34.71
N PHE A 469 12.82 16.92 34.02
CA PHE A 469 12.96 17.11 32.57
C PHE A 469 14.08 18.08 32.19
N GLN A 470 14.64 18.83 33.14
CA GLN A 470 15.82 19.68 32.95
C GLN A 470 17.08 18.85 32.74
N GLU A 471 17.28 17.81 33.55
CA GLU A 471 18.40 16.86 33.40
C GLU A 471 18.36 16.16 32.03
N LEU A 472 17.17 15.73 31.57
CA LEU A 472 16.99 15.12 30.24
C LEU A 472 17.42 16.07 29.10
N ILE A 473 17.20 17.38 29.21
CA ILE A 473 17.69 18.37 28.24
C ILE A 473 19.21 18.51 28.31
N GLN A 474 19.78 18.57 29.53
CA GLN A 474 21.23 18.67 29.72
C GLN A 474 21.96 17.44 29.16
N ASN A 475 21.45 16.24 29.45
CA ASN A 475 21.95 14.97 28.94
C ASN A 475 21.90 14.92 27.40
N HIS A 476 20.80 15.38 26.79
CA HIS A 476 20.70 15.48 25.33
C HIS A 476 21.76 16.39 24.71
N LYS A 477 22.07 17.54 25.33
CA LYS A 477 23.07 18.49 24.81
C LYS A 477 24.51 17.99 25.01
N ASN A 478 24.78 17.30 26.12
CA ASN A 478 26.11 16.78 26.44
C ASN A 478 26.45 15.48 25.69
N PHE A 479 25.45 14.71 25.23
CA PHE A 479 25.70 13.37 24.69
C PHE A 479 26.44 13.36 23.33
N PRO A 480 27.60 12.69 23.22
CA PRO A 480 28.43 12.71 22.01
C PRO A 480 27.92 11.72 20.95
N TYR A 481 26.74 11.99 20.38
CA TYR A 481 26.03 11.12 19.43
C TYR A 481 26.91 10.52 18.32
N LEU A 482 27.82 11.30 17.75
CA LEU A 482 28.67 10.85 16.64
C LEU A 482 29.73 9.81 17.06
N VAL A 483 30.18 9.83 18.32
CA VAL A 483 31.14 8.87 18.87
C VAL A 483 30.47 7.50 19.02
N TYR A 484 29.35 7.44 19.74
CA TYR A 484 28.57 6.20 19.89
C TYR A 484 28.04 5.67 18.54
N LEU A 485 27.64 6.54 17.63
CA LEU A 485 27.24 6.15 16.27
C LEU A 485 28.40 5.52 15.47
N ASN A 486 29.65 5.94 15.70
CA ASN A 486 30.82 5.31 15.09
C ASN A 486 31.21 4.01 15.81
N LYS A 487 31.08 3.93 17.15
CA LYS A 487 31.29 2.72 17.96
C LYS A 487 30.35 1.58 17.54
N HIS A 488 29.05 1.85 17.45
CA HIS A 488 28.04 0.80 17.20
C HIS A 488 27.67 0.62 15.72
N CYS A 489 27.78 1.67 14.90
CA CYS A 489 27.48 1.64 13.46
C CYS A 489 28.68 2.15 12.63
N PRO A 490 29.88 1.52 12.73
CA PRO A 490 31.09 1.96 12.04
C PRO A 490 30.92 1.95 10.51
N VAL A 491 31.69 2.81 9.84
CA VAL A 491 31.79 2.82 8.37
C VAL A 491 33.17 2.33 7.99
N ARG A 492 33.23 1.15 7.39
CA ARG A 492 34.49 0.56 6.92
C ARG A 492 35.11 1.47 5.84
N PRO A 493 36.42 1.75 5.87
CA PRO A 493 37.12 2.32 4.72
C PRO A 493 36.84 1.49 3.46
N SER A 494 36.84 2.13 2.29
CA SER A 494 36.92 1.38 1.03
C SER A 494 38.35 0.88 0.88
N MET A 495 38.56 -0.39 0.52
CA MET A 495 39.91 -0.94 0.38
C MET A 495 40.73 -0.22 -0.71
N ALA A 496 40.06 0.34 -1.72
CA ALA A 496 40.67 1.23 -2.72
C ALA A 496 41.30 2.52 -2.13
N CYS A 497 41.08 2.85 -0.85
CA CYS A 497 41.70 3.98 -0.17
C CYS A 497 42.96 3.59 0.62
N SER A 498 43.14 2.30 0.95
CA SER A 498 44.23 1.85 1.84
C SER A 498 45.61 2.01 1.20
N HIS A 499 45.76 1.62 -0.07
CA HIS A 499 47.06 1.66 -0.77
C HIS A 499 47.65 3.08 -0.89
N LYS A 500 46.81 4.12 -1.08
CA LYS A 500 47.31 5.51 -1.15
C LYS A 500 47.85 6.03 0.18
N LEU A 501 47.29 5.59 1.31
CA LEU A 501 47.79 5.97 2.65
C LEU A 501 49.06 5.21 3.05
N ALA A 502 49.26 3.99 2.54
CA ALA A 502 50.51 3.26 2.72
C ALA A 502 51.68 3.94 1.97
N LEU A 503 51.47 4.32 0.71
CA LEU A 503 52.48 5.01 -0.10
C LEU A 503 52.84 6.40 0.44
N GLN A 504 51.86 7.17 0.93
CA GLN A 504 52.13 8.50 1.51
C GLN A 504 52.88 8.49 2.85
N LYS A 505 53.01 7.32 3.53
CA LYS A 505 53.79 7.21 4.77
C LYS A 505 55.29 6.97 4.56
N LYS A 506 55.76 6.56 3.36
CA LYS A 506 57.20 6.39 3.09
C LYS A 506 57.93 7.69 2.75
N ASN A 507 57.23 8.71 2.24
CA ASN A 507 57.84 9.95 1.76
C ASN A 507 57.73 11.11 2.78
N LYS A 508 57.85 10.84 4.09
CA LYS A 508 57.78 11.90 5.11
C LYS A 508 58.70 11.71 6.33
N CYS A 509 59.94 11.31 6.07
CA CYS A 509 61.05 11.32 7.04
C CYS A 509 62.35 11.85 6.39
N LYS A 510 62.47 13.18 6.27
CA LYS A 510 63.71 13.98 6.13
C LYS A 510 63.37 15.48 6.16
N MET A 511 64.32 16.32 6.59
CA MET A 511 64.21 17.78 6.79
C MET A 511 63.28 18.23 7.94
N ASP A 512 63.86 18.26 9.15
CA ASP A 512 64.24 19.48 9.92
C ASP A 512 63.35 20.75 9.82
N LYS A 513 62.87 21.37 10.92
CA LYS A 513 63.51 22.07 12.08
C LYS A 513 63.80 23.57 11.81
N SER A 514 63.83 24.38 12.87
CA SER A 514 63.75 25.86 12.92
C SER A 514 62.35 26.43 12.57
N ILE A 515 61.88 27.56 13.10
CA ILE A 515 62.30 28.40 14.25
C ILE A 515 61.03 28.99 14.94
N CYS A 516 61.17 29.75 16.03
CA CYS A 516 60.09 30.10 16.98
C CYS A 516 59.33 31.43 16.73
N ASP A 517 58.28 31.64 17.54
CA ASP A 517 57.85 32.90 18.18
C ASP A 517 56.70 33.82 17.66
N LEU A 518 56.16 34.55 18.65
CA LEU A 518 55.25 35.72 18.71
C LEU A 518 53.77 35.65 18.23
N SER A 519 52.91 35.26 19.18
CA SER A 519 51.75 36.03 19.72
C SER A 519 50.82 36.94 18.87
N ASN A 520 49.52 36.77 19.17
CA ASN A 520 48.47 37.80 19.40
C ASN A 520 47.52 38.34 18.30
N THR A 521 46.30 38.63 18.78
CA THR A 521 45.24 39.54 18.29
C THR A 521 44.54 39.29 16.94
N SER A 522 43.34 38.69 17.05
CA SER A 522 42.06 39.18 16.49
C SER A 522 42.02 40.06 15.22
N VAL A 523 41.27 39.60 14.21
CA VAL A 523 39.95 40.16 13.82
C VAL A 523 39.29 39.31 12.73
N MET A 524 37.96 39.10 12.79
CA MET A 524 37.22 38.52 11.67
C MET A 524 37.04 39.56 10.55
N LYS A 525 37.59 39.30 9.36
CA LYS A 525 37.12 39.92 8.11
C LYS A 525 36.77 38.84 7.09
N ASN A 526 35.50 38.78 6.72
CA ASN A 526 35.02 37.89 5.65
C ASN A 526 35.55 38.38 4.30
N LYS A 527 36.29 37.53 3.57
CA LYS A 527 36.39 37.61 2.11
C LYS A 527 35.88 36.31 1.52
N ILE A 528 34.70 36.38 0.89
CA ILE A 528 34.21 35.34 -0.02
C ILE A 528 35.00 35.51 -1.31
N VAL A 529 35.78 34.49 -1.67
CA VAL A 529 36.42 34.40 -2.98
C VAL A 529 35.79 33.21 -3.71
N ASN A 530 35.26 33.47 -4.90
CA ASN A 530 34.74 32.42 -5.77
C ASN A 530 35.91 31.58 -6.29
N ASP A 531 35.83 30.26 -6.14
CA ASP A 531 36.78 29.34 -6.77
C ASP A 531 36.04 28.27 -7.59
N GLU A 532 35.67 28.65 -8.82
CA GLU A 532 35.08 27.72 -9.77
C GLU A 532 36.12 26.71 -10.26
N LYS A 533 36.13 25.53 -9.64
CA LYS A 533 36.90 24.38 -10.14
C LYS A 533 35.96 23.21 -10.47
N PRO A 534 35.89 22.75 -11.73
CA PRO A 534 35.03 21.63 -12.10
C PRO A 534 35.46 20.34 -11.37
N LEU A 535 34.51 19.41 -11.20
CA LEU A 535 34.78 18.16 -10.48
C LEU A 535 35.87 17.33 -11.19
N LYS A 536 37.10 17.39 -10.67
CA LYS A 536 38.22 16.53 -11.12
C LYS A 536 37.78 15.06 -11.16
N HIS A 537 38.17 14.35 -12.21
CA HIS A 537 37.79 12.96 -12.44
C HIS A 537 38.15 12.08 -11.23
N VAL A 538 37.13 11.44 -10.66
CA VAL A 538 37.30 10.32 -9.73
C VAL A 538 37.22 9.05 -10.57
N PRO A 539 38.15 8.07 -10.44
CA PRO A 539 38.20 6.88 -11.28
C PRO A 539 36.87 6.12 -11.39
N ALA A 540 36.61 5.54 -12.56
CA ALA A 540 35.30 5.02 -12.96
C ALA A 540 34.81 3.82 -12.13
N GLU A 541 35.70 3.12 -11.43
CA GLU A 541 35.47 1.81 -10.82
C GLU A 541 34.93 1.84 -9.39
N ALA A 542 34.19 2.90 -9.03
CA ALA A 542 33.41 2.95 -7.80
C ALA A 542 32.19 2.01 -7.88
N THR A 543 32.42 0.70 -7.85
CA THR A 543 31.37 -0.33 -7.90
C THR A 543 30.35 -0.16 -6.77
N PHE A 544 29.07 -0.39 -7.09
CA PHE A 544 27.99 -0.30 -6.10
C PHE A 544 28.09 -1.37 -5.01
N LEU A 545 28.62 -2.55 -5.34
CA LEU A 545 28.63 -3.75 -4.48
C LEU A 545 29.28 -3.50 -3.10
N PRO A 546 30.52 -2.95 -2.98
CA PRO A 546 31.09 -2.57 -1.70
C PRO A 546 30.20 -1.63 -0.88
N LEU A 547 29.65 -0.56 -1.49
CA LEU A 547 28.86 0.45 -0.78
C LEU A 547 27.47 -0.06 -0.36
N LEU A 548 26.83 -0.91 -1.16
CA LEU A 548 25.56 -1.56 -0.82
C LEU A 548 25.73 -2.54 0.36
N LYS A 549 26.89 -3.20 0.47
CA LYS A 549 27.22 -4.07 1.62
C LYS A 549 27.50 -3.29 2.92
N GLN A 550 27.69 -1.96 2.90
CA GLN A 550 27.94 -1.14 4.10
C GLN A 550 26.67 -0.64 4.83
N HIS A 551 25.56 -1.38 4.80
CA HIS A 551 24.40 -1.05 5.64
C HIS A 551 24.61 -1.50 7.10
N SER A 552 24.13 -0.73 8.08
CA SER A 552 24.11 -1.16 9.48
C SER A 552 23.01 -2.21 9.71
N SER A 553 23.27 -3.19 10.58
CA SER A 553 22.27 -4.20 10.96
C SER A 553 21.27 -3.65 11.97
N SER A 554 20.07 -4.25 12.07
CA SER A 554 19.09 -3.87 13.11
C SER A 554 19.65 -4.00 14.53
N TRP A 555 20.64 -4.89 14.76
CA TRP A 555 21.32 -5.01 16.05
C TRP A 555 22.25 -3.84 16.33
N GLN A 556 23.08 -3.45 15.36
CA GLN A 556 23.97 -2.29 15.46
C GLN A 556 23.19 -0.99 15.70
N VAL A 557 22.07 -0.82 14.97
CA VAL A 557 21.16 0.32 15.15
C VAL A 557 20.46 0.26 16.50
N TYR A 558 20.00 -0.91 16.94
CA TYR A 558 19.41 -1.08 18.28
C TYR A 558 20.41 -0.74 19.39
N MET A 559 21.67 -1.19 19.31
CA MET A 559 22.69 -0.87 20.31
C MET A 559 22.98 0.64 20.35
N PHE A 560 23.11 1.30 19.20
CA PHE A 560 23.22 2.76 19.15
C PHE A 560 22.03 3.46 19.81
N VAL A 561 20.80 3.05 19.50
CA VAL A 561 19.58 3.62 20.09
C VAL A 561 19.49 3.31 21.60
N ARG A 562 19.94 2.13 22.05
CA ARG A 562 20.01 1.73 23.46
C ARG A 562 20.92 2.66 24.25
N GLU A 563 22.15 2.91 23.78
CA GLU A 563 23.05 3.82 24.50
C GLU A 563 22.53 5.26 24.51
N CYS A 564 21.94 5.73 23.40
CA CYS A 564 21.27 7.04 23.37
C CYS A 564 20.12 7.14 24.39
N LEU A 565 19.34 6.08 24.60
CA LEU A 565 18.25 6.05 25.58
C LEU A 565 18.75 5.89 27.02
N ASN A 566 19.79 5.07 27.24
CA ASN A 566 20.45 4.89 28.55
C ASN A 566 21.02 6.21 29.07
N SER A 567 21.65 7.01 28.20
CA SER A 567 22.27 8.29 28.58
C SER A 567 21.31 9.48 28.52
N LEU A 568 20.26 9.45 27.69
CA LEU A 568 19.27 10.54 27.64
C LEU A 568 18.39 10.58 28.89
N VAL A 569 17.79 9.44 29.25
CA VAL A 569 16.66 9.39 30.19
C VAL A 569 17.16 8.97 31.58
N PRO A 570 17.18 9.90 32.57
CA PRO A 570 17.64 9.61 33.92
C PRO A 570 16.91 8.44 34.56
N ASP A 571 17.62 7.67 35.39
CA ASP A 571 17.10 6.37 35.83
C ASP A 571 15.82 6.47 36.68
N PHE A 572 15.66 7.54 37.46
CA PHE A 572 14.44 7.79 38.22
C PHE A 572 13.19 8.04 37.34
N ILE A 573 13.33 8.48 36.07
CA ILE A 573 12.17 8.67 35.17
C ILE A 573 11.56 7.33 34.77
N TRP A 574 12.36 6.27 34.70
CA TRP A 574 11.83 4.92 34.46
C TRP A 574 11.05 4.37 35.67
N GLY A 575 11.30 4.89 36.87
CA GLY A 575 10.79 4.35 38.14
C GLY A 575 11.50 3.06 38.56
N SER A 576 11.70 2.12 37.63
CA SER A 576 12.44 0.88 37.86
C SER A 576 13.21 0.37 36.63
N SER A 577 14.21 -0.47 36.90
CA SER A 577 14.96 -1.22 35.89
C SER A 577 14.06 -2.10 35.01
N HIS A 578 12.96 -2.62 35.57
CA HIS A 578 11.92 -3.35 34.84
C HIS A 578 11.29 -2.50 33.74
N ASN A 579 10.85 -1.28 34.05
CA ASN A 579 10.27 -0.36 33.05
C ASN A 579 11.29 0.03 31.97
N LYS A 580 12.54 0.33 32.35
CA LYS A 580 13.66 0.62 31.42
C LYS A 580 13.87 -0.56 30.45
N CYS A 581 13.99 -1.77 30.97
CA CYS A 581 14.15 -2.99 30.17
C CYS A 581 12.92 -3.30 29.31
N ARG A 582 11.71 -3.03 29.81
CA ARG A 582 10.45 -3.20 29.08
C ARG A 582 10.36 -2.26 27.88
N PHE A 583 10.75 -0.99 28.03
CA PHE A 583 10.84 -0.03 26.93
C PHE A 583 11.92 -0.43 25.91
N LEU A 584 13.13 -0.76 26.36
CA LEU A 584 14.22 -1.20 25.48
C LEU A 584 13.86 -2.47 24.69
N ARG A 585 13.14 -3.43 25.30
CA ARG A 585 12.59 -4.60 24.60
C ARG A 585 11.57 -4.20 23.53
N ASN A 586 10.71 -3.21 23.79
CA ASN A 586 9.78 -2.68 22.78
C ASN A 586 10.52 -1.98 21.63
N VAL A 587 11.61 -1.25 21.91
CA VAL A 587 12.49 -0.63 20.88
C VAL A 587 13.20 -1.71 20.05
N LYS A 588 13.72 -2.77 20.68
CA LYS A 588 14.32 -3.94 19.98
C LYS A 588 13.30 -4.57 19.04
N SER A 589 12.10 -4.90 19.55
CA SER A 589 11.00 -5.42 18.74
C SER A 589 10.65 -4.49 17.58
N PHE A 590 10.53 -3.19 17.82
CA PHE A 590 10.20 -2.22 16.78
C PHE A 590 11.24 -2.20 15.64
N LEU A 591 12.54 -2.25 15.95
CA LEU A 591 13.63 -2.23 14.94
C LEU A 591 13.86 -3.56 14.21
N PHE A 592 13.55 -4.70 14.84
CA PHE A 592 13.74 -6.03 14.25
C PHE A 592 12.50 -6.56 13.52
N PHE A 593 11.31 -6.28 14.06
CA PHE A 593 10.06 -6.89 13.62
C PHE A 593 9.19 -5.97 12.75
N SER A 594 9.36 -4.64 12.86
CA SER A 594 8.70 -3.71 11.95
C SER A 594 9.39 -3.69 10.59
N GLY A 595 8.84 -4.41 9.62
CA GLY A 595 9.09 -4.10 8.21
C GLY A 595 8.54 -2.70 7.84
N LYS A 596 8.66 -2.30 6.57
CA LYS A 596 8.20 -1.01 5.99
C LYS A 596 6.80 -0.50 6.43
N PHE A 597 5.90 -1.40 6.83
CA PHE A 597 4.52 -1.09 7.26
C PHE A 597 4.23 -1.39 8.74
N GLY A 598 5.25 -1.73 9.53
CA GLY A 598 5.09 -2.09 10.94
C GLY A 598 4.66 -0.91 11.82
N LYS A 599 3.89 -1.26 12.86
CA LYS A 599 3.32 -0.34 13.84
C LYS A 599 3.40 -0.96 15.23
N VAL A 600 3.61 -0.14 16.25
CA VAL A 600 3.40 -0.51 17.65
C VAL A 600 2.26 0.34 18.21
N SER A 601 1.37 -0.26 19.01
CA SER A 601 0.28 0.47 19.67
C SER A 601 0.75 1.06 21.01
N LEU A 602 0.10 2.14 21.47
CA LEU A 602 0.38 2.67 22.81
C LEU A 602 0.06 1.65 23.91
N LEU A 603 -0.98 0.83 23.70
CA LEU A 603 -1.33 -0.30 24.58
C LEU A 603 -0.20 -1.35 24.66
N GLU A 604 0.47 -1.67 23.54
CA GLU A 604 1.62 -2.59 23.51
C GLU A 604 2.88 -1.99 24.17
N LEU A 605 3.06 -0.67 24.11
CA LEU A 605 4.11 0.03 24.84
C LEU A 605 3.89 0.01 26.36
N MET A 606 2.66 0.27 26.80
CA MET A 606 2.27 0.29 28.21
C MET A 606 2.09 -1.10 28.84
N TRP A 607 1.87 -2.15 28.03
CA TRP A 607 1.63 -3.50 28.55
C TRP A 607 2.79 -4.00 29.43
N LYS A 608 2.48 -4.36 30.69
CA LYS A 608 3.43 -4.72 31.75
C LYS A 608 4.43 -3.61 32.12
N MET A 609 4.11 -2.33 31.93
CA MET A 609 4.77 -1.24 32.65
C MET A 609 4.20 -1.15 34.06
N LYS A 610 5.06 -0.97 35.07
CA LYS A 610 4.65 -0.69 36.45
C LYS A 610 4.50 0.83 36.61
N VAL A 611 3.26 1.30 36.76
CA VAL A 611 2.94 2.74 36.88
C VAL A 611 3.36 3.30 38.24
N GLU A 612 3.31 2.48 39.29
CA GLU A 612 3.49 2.89 40.68
C GLU A 612 4.96 3.14 41.05
N ASP A 613 5.89 2.40 40.44
CA ASP A 613 7.34 2.60 40.51
C ASP A 613 7.74 4.05 40.14
N CYS A 614 6.97 4.71 39.27
CA CYS A 614 7.24 6.06 38.78
C CYS A 614 6.87 7.14 39.82
N SER A 615 7.65 7.21 40.90
CA SER A 615 7.50 8.15 42.02
C SER A 615 7.32 9.61 41.58
N TRP A 616 7.97 10.02 40.49
CA TRP A 616 7.89 11.37 39.91
C TRP A 616 6.49 11.77 39.39
N ILE A 617 5.56 10.82 39.22
CA ILE A 617 4.17 11.05 38.79
C ILE A 617 3.23 11.29 39.99
N ARG A 618 3.62 10.84 41.19
CA ARG A 618 2.82 10.94 42.42
C ARG A 618 2.67 12.40 42.87
N LEU A 619 1.51 12.75 43.44
CA LEU A 619 1.25 14.10 43.98
C LEU A 619 1.47 14.19 45.51
N ARG A 620 1.25 13.08 46.22
CA ARG A 620 1.58 12.86 47.64
C ARG A 620 2.68 11.78 47.72
N LYS A 621 3.42 11.72 48.84
CA LYS A 621 4.49 10.73 49.04
C LYS A 621 3.93 9.36 49.45
N SER A 622 2.98 9.36 50.37
CA SER A 622 2.36 8.22 51.03
C SER A 622 0.87 8.14 50.71
N ASP A 623 0.52 7.36 49.67
CA ASP A 623 -0.84 6.89 49.43
C ASP A 623 -0.83 5.37 49.65
N HIS A 624 -1.26 4.86 50.81
CA HIS A 624 -1.38 3.40 51.04
C HIS A 624 -2.46 2.75 50.16
N PHE A 625 -3.44 3.56 49.74
CA PHE A 625 -4.49 3.20 48.79
C PHE A 625 -4.53 4.25 47.68
N VAL A 626 -4.51 3.80 46.41
CA VAL A 626 -4.54 4.69 45.24
C VAL A 626 -5.88 4.52 44.52
N PRO A 627 -6.78 5.51 44.55
CA PRO A 627 -8.06 5.43 43.85
C PRO A 627 -7.88 5.16 42.35
N ALA A 628 -8.76 4.34 41.76
CA ALA A 628 -8.66 3.93 40.37
C ALA A 628 -8.60 5.11 39.37
N SER A 629 -9.29 6.22 39.68
CA SER A 629 -9.24 7.47 38.92
C SER A 629 -7.85 8.13 38.92
N GLU A 630 -7.15 8.11 40.05
CA GLU A 630 -5.78 8.60 40.20
C GLU A 630 -4.77 7.63 39.55
N HIS A 631 -4.96 6.31 39.68
CA HIS A 631 -4.14 5.34 38.94
C HIS A 631 -4.25 5.53 37.42
N LEU A 632 -5.47 5.67 36.89
CA LEU A 632 -5.72 5.97 35.47
C LEU A 632 -5.10 7.31 35.03
N LEU A 633 -5.03 8.30 35.92
CA LEU A 633 -4.33 9.56 35.64
C LEU A 633 -2.79 9.36 35.61
N ARG A 634 -2.23 8.61 36.56
CA ARG A 634 -0.80 8.24 36.58
C ARG A 634 -0.42 7.46 35.31
N GLU A 635 -1.24 6.49 34.91
CA GLU A 635 -1.07 5.71 33.68
C GLU A 635 -1.10 6.61 32.43
N ARG A 636 -2.09 7.51 32.31
CA ARG A 636 -2.19 8.48 31.21
C ARG A 636 -0.96 9.39 31.11
N ILE A 637 -0.36 9.79 32.23
CA ILE A 637 0.86 10.60 32.25
C ILE A 637 2.05 9.77 31.76
N LEU A 638 2.27 8.57 32.30
CA LEU A 638 3.35 7.69 31.85
C LEU A 638 3.20 7.35 30.35
N ALA A 639 1.98 7.08 29.89
CA ALA A 639 1.67 6.81 28.49
C ALA A 639 2.00 7.99 27.57
N LYS A 640 1.75 9.24 27.98
CA LYS A 640 2.17 10.43 27.21
C LYS A 640 3.69 10.52 27.07
N PHE A 641 4.45 10.29 28.14
CA PHE A 641 5.91 10.30 28.09
C PHE A 641 6.49 9.17 27.22
N ILE A 642 6.04 7.92 27.45
CA ILE A 642 6.47 6.74 26.71
C ILE A 642 6.11 6.84 25.21
N PHE A 643 4.94 7.40 24.88
CA PHE A 643 4.57 7.70 23.50
C PHE A 643 5.49 8.76 22.87
N TRP A 644 5.73 9.88 23.57
CA TRP A 644 6.61 10.94 23.07
C TRP A 644 8.05 10.45 22.84
N LEU A 645 8.62 9.71 23.78
CA LEU A 645 9.97 9.18 23.69
C LEU A 645 10.12 8.25 22.47
N MET A 646 9.10 7.45 22.17
CA MET A 646 9.11 6.53 21.03
C MET A 646 8.77 7.22 19.68
N ASP A 647 7.70 8.03 19.61
CA ASP A 647 7.22 8.63 18.35
C ASP A 647 7.97 9.92 17.95
N THR A 648 8.51 10.64 18.92
CA THR A 648 9.28 11.87 18.71
C THR A 648 10.77 11.59 18.75
N TYR A 649 11.32 11.16 19.89
CA TYR A 649 12.78 11.02 20.02
C TYR A 649 13.35 9.86 19.21
N VAL A 650 12.92 8.60 19.42
CA VAL A 650 13.48 7.43 18.71
C VAL A 650 13.28 7.54 17.18
N ILE A 651 12.10 7.96 16.73
CA ILE A 651 11.85 8.21 15.30
C ILE A 651 12.77 9.32 14.75
N GLN A 652 13.01 10.41 15.49
CA GLN A 652 13.89 11.48 15.02
C GLN A 652 15.37 11.08 15.04
N LEU A 653 15.82 10.36 16.06
CA LEU A 653 17.16 9.78 16.15
C LEU A 653 17.49 8.94 14.90
N LEU A 654 16.58 8.05 14.51
CA LEU A 654 16.70 7.23 13.29
C LEU A 654 16.70 8.10 12.01
N LYS A 655 15.77 9.06 11.88
CA LYS A 655 15.71 10.00 10.74
C LYS A 655 16.96 10.85 10.58
N SER A 656 17.64 11.18 11.69
CA SER A 656 18.78 12.09 11.73
C SER A 656 20.08 11.40 11.29
N PHE A 657 20.34 10.18 11.77
CA PHE A 657 21.62 9.50 11.57
C PHE A 657 21.62 8.46 10.42
N PHE A 658 20.45 7.96 10.02
CA PHE A 658 20.33 6.94 8.98
C PHE A 658 19.42 7.37 7.82
N PHE A 659 19.74 6.90 6.62
CA PHE A 659 18.79 6.78 5.52
C PHE A 659 18.18 5.38 5.58
N VAL A 660 16.89 5.30 5.91
CA VAL A 660 16.16 4.04 6.07
C VAL A 660 15.37 3.75 4.79
N THR A 661 15.57 2.56 4.20
CA THR A 661 14.91 2.14 2.95
C THR A 661 14.68 0.63 2.90
N GLU A 662 13.67 0.20 2.15
CA GLU A 662 13.54 -1.17 1.66
C GLU A 662 14.53 -1.46 0.51
N THR A 663 14.71 -2.74 0.16
CA THR A 663 15.30 -3.17 -1.11
C THR A 663 14.22 -3.76 -2.03
N MET A 664 14.56 -4.03 -3.29
CA MET A 664 13.62 -4.63 -4.24
C MET A 664 13.40 -6.14 -4.01
N PHE A 665 14.35 -6.83 -3.37
CA PHE A 665 14.36 -8.29 -3.22
C PHE A 665 14.00 -8.77 -1.80
N GLN A 666 14.36 -8.03 -0.75
CA GLN A 666 14.11 -8.42 0.66
C GLN A 666 12.70 -8.00 1.17
N LYS A 667 11.73 -7.90 0.26
CA LYS A 667 10.30 -7.74 0.54
C LYS A 667 10.00 -6.49 1.41
N ASN A 668 9.59 -6.64 2.69
CA ASN A 668 9.34 -5.49 3.59
C ASN A 668 10.52 -5.19 4.55
N ARG A 669 11.66 -5.88 4.45
CA ARG A 669 12.85 -5.64 5.30
C ARG A 669 13.38 -4.22 5.10
N LEU A 670 13.84 -3.59 6.18
CA LEU A 670 14.48 -2.28 6.16
C LEU A 670 16.01 -2.41 6.29
N LEU A 671 16.73 -1.60 5.53
CA LEU A 671 18.16 -1.38 5.64
C LEU A 671 18.44 0.04 6.16
N PHE A 672 19.49 0.18 6.95
CA PHE A 672 19.88 1.41 7.62
C PHE A 672 21.25 1.86 7.13
N TYR A 673 21.30 2.79 6.17
CA TYR A 673 22.56 3.34 5.67
C TYR A 673 22.97 4.58 6.45
N ARG A 674 24.22 4.70 6.91
CA ARG A 674 24.74 5.97 7.43
C ARG A 674 24.65 7.04 6.32
N LYS A 675 24.19 8.26 6.63
CA LYS A 675 23.96 9.35 5.65
C LYS A 675 25.10 9.53 4.63
N ARG A 676 26.35 9.51 5.10
CA ARG A 676 27.56 9.65 4.25
C ARG A 676 27.75 8.54 3.22
N ILE A 677 27.32 7.31 3.53
CA ILE A 677 27.34 6.18 2.57
C ILE A 677 26.22 6.39 1.55
N TRP A 678 25.02 6.75 2.02
CA TRP A 678 23.89 7.00 1.13
C TRP A 678 24.16 8.15 0.15
N LYS A 679 24.79 9.26 0.54
CA LYS A 679 25.16 10.33 -0.40
C LYS A 679 26.14 9.83 -1.48
N LYS A 680 27.12 8.97 -1.14
CA LYS A 680 27.99 8.33 -2.16
C LYS A 680 27.20 7.43 -3.11
N LEU A 681 26.34 6.55 -2.60
CA LEU A 681 25.45 5.69 -3.40
C LEU A 681 24.55 6.51 -4.33
N GLN A 682 23.91 7.56 -3.80
CA GLN A 682 23.02 8.45 -4.54
C GLN A 682 23.76 9.21 -5.66
N ASN A 683 24.98 9.68 -5.42
CA ASN A 683 25.78 10.38 -6.43
C ASN A 683 26.22 9.43 -7.57
N LEU A 684 26.57 8.18 -7.26
CA LEU A 684 26.87 7.15 -8.28
C LEU A 684 25.61 6.75 -9.07
N GLY A 685 24.48 6.58 -8.38
CA GLY A 685 23.19 6.28 -9.01
C GLY A 685 22.66 7.42 -9.89
N LEU A 686 22.98 8.66 -9.53
CA LEU A 686 22.67 9.84 -10.32
C LEU A 686 23.47 9.87 -11.63
N ARG A 687 24.80 9.71 -11.59
CA ARG A 687 25.65 9.67 -12.81
C ARG A 687 25.14 8.64 -13.83
N LYS A 688 24.99 7.38 -13.40
CA LYS A 688 24.46 6.29 -14.25
C LYS A 688 23.01 6.46 -14.72
N HIS A 689 22.27 7.43 -14.17
CA HIS A 689 20.91 7.77 -14.62
C HIS A 689 20.91 8.97 -15.57
N LEU A 690 21.76 9.98 -15.35
CA LEU A 690 22.00 11.09 -16.28
C LEU A 690 22.41 10.57 -17.66
N GLU A 691 23.38 9.64 -17.68
CA GLU A 691 23.87 8.93 -18.87
C GLU A 691 22.73 8.21 -19.62
N LYS A 692 21.98 7.33 -18.93
CA LYS A 692 20.94 6.49 -19.52
C LYS A 692 19.74 7.26 -20.09
N VAL A 693 19.33 8.32 -19.42
CA VAL A 693 18.07 9.04 -19.68
C VAL A 693 18.31 10.33 -20.50
N LYS A 694 19.56 10.60 -20.90
CA LYS A 694 19.98 11.78 -21.67
C LYS A 694 19.46 13.08 -21.03
N LEU A 695 19.71 13.24 -19.73
CA LEU A 695 19.17 14.34 -18.92
C LEU A 695 19.89 15.66 -19.23
N ARG A 696 19.25 16.54 -20.02
CA ARG A 696 19.78 17.87 -20.37
C ARG A 696 19.62 18.85 -19.21
N PRO A 697 20.67 19.58 -18.76
CA PRO A 697 20.48 20.69 -17.82
C PRO A 697 19.72 21.85 -18.48
N LEU A 698 18.91 22.58 -17.70
CA LEU A 698 18.16 23.75 -18.17
C LEU A 698 18.84 25.05 -17.71
N SER A 699 18.91 26.07 -18.58
CA SER A 699 19.39 27.42 -18.24
C SER A 699 18.36 28.20 -17.39
N CYS A 700 18.76 29.33 -16.79
CA CYS A 700 17.82 30.20 -16.07
C CYS A 700 16.74 30.75 -17.02
N ASP A 701 17.15 31.30 -18.15
CA ASP A 701 16.27 31.88 -19.17
C ASP A 701 15.31 30.85 -19.80
N GLU A 702 15.71 29.58 -19.93
CA GLU A 702 14.78 28.49 -20.27
C GLU A 702 13.73 28.27 -19.17
N LEU A 703 14.14 28.28 -17.90
CA LEU A 703 13.23 28.08 -16.77
C LEU A 703 12.29 29.28 -16.57
N GLU A 704 12.71 30.50 -16.91
CA GLU A 704 11.88 31.70 -16.89
C GLU A 704 10.83 31.68 -18.02
N LYS A 705 11.25 31.37 -19.26
CA LYS A 705 10.33 31.13 -20.38
C LYS A 705 9.31 30.02 -20.05
N MET A 706 9.73 28.94 -19.39
CA MET A 706 8.83 27.87 -18.91
C MET A 706 7.92 28.26 -17.74
N GLN A 707 8.22 29.32 -16.99
CA GLN A 707 7.32 29.85 -15.95
C GLN A 707 6.19 30.70 -16.54
N GLN A 708 6.41 31.33 -17.68
CA GLN A 708 5.41 32.10 -18.43
C GLN A 708 4.40 31.20 -19.18
N TRP A 709 4.66 29.88 -19.29
CA TRP A 709 3.76 28.94 -19.96
C TRP A 709 2.39 28.85 -19.28
N LYS A 710 1.31 28.96 -20.08
CA LYS A 710 -0.10 28.76 -19.68
C LYS A 710 -0.34 27.45 -18.90
N ASN A 711 0.49 26.43 -19.13
CA ASN A 711 0.53 25.19 -18.36
C ASN A 711 1.93 24.96 -17.74
N ILE A 712 2.28 25.74 -16.70
CA ILE A 712 3.56 25.65 -15.95
C ILE A 712 3.98 24.18 -15.69
N PRO A 713 5.18 23.75 -16.11
CA PRO A 713 5.66 22.38 -15.92
C PRO A 713 5.71 21.91 -14.46
N LEU A 714 5.57 20.60 -14.27
CA LEU A 714 5.65 19.94 -12.97
C LEU A 714 7.04 19.40 -12.69
N VAL A 715 7.63 19.89 -11.60
CA VAL A 715 8.95 19.48 -11.13
C VAL A 715 8.82 18.20 -10.32
N SER A 716 9.60 17.20 -10.73
CA SER A 716 9.74 15.91 -10.04
C SER A 716 11.09 15.80 -9.32
N ARG A 717 11.17 14.95 -8.31
CA ARG A 717 12.41 14.63 -7.58
C ARG A 717 12.66 13.13 -7.60
N LEU A 718 13.93 12.74 -7.74
CA LEU A 718 14.35 11.34 -7.73
C LEU A 718 14.39 10.76 -6.31
N ARG A 719 13.90 9.53 -6.18
CA ARG A 719 14.16 8.63 -5.05
C ARG A 719 14.80 7.34 -5.58
N PHE A 720 15.97 6.99 -5.07
CA PHE A 720 16.60 5.69 -5.38
C PHE A 720 16.15 4.58 -4.41
N ILE A 721 16.09 3.34 -4.91
CA ILE A 721 15.91 2.10 -4.12
C ILE A 721 17.03 1.11 -4.46
N PRO A 722 17.67 0.43 -3.48
CA PRO A 722 18.64 -0.63 -3.73
C PRO A 722 18.11 -1.82 -4.56
N LYS A 723 18.82 -2.11 -5.66
CA LYS A 723 18.89 -3.43 -6.32
C LYS A 723 20.08 -4.22 -5.72
N THR A 724 20.39 -5.39 -6.27
CA THR A 724 21.59 -6.18 -5.94
C THR A 724 22.89 -5.47 -6.33
N ASN A 725 23.01 -5.09 -7.61
CA ASN A 725 24.24 -4.55 -8.19
C ASN A 725 24.13 -3.04 -8.56
N GLY A 726 23.19 -2.30 -7.96
CA GLY A 726 22.95 -0.89 -8.27
C GLY A 726 21.71 -0.30 -7.60
N LEU A 727 21.21 0.82 -8.14
CA LEU A 727 20.02 1.52 -7.65
C LEU A 727 18.94 1.59 -8.74
N ARG A 728 17.65 1.51 -8.36
CA ARG A 728 16.51 1.86 -9.22
C ARG A 728 16.08 3.31 -8.94
N PRO A 729 16.08 4.23 -9.92
CA PRO A 729 15.46 5.54 -9.76
C PRO A 729 13.93 5.43 -9.79
N ILE A 730 13.26 6.29 -9.02
CA ILE A 730 11.81 6.51 -9.08
C ILE A 730 11.58 8.02 -9.03
N SER A 731 10.93 8.54 -10.06
CA SER A 731 10.49 9.92 -10.17
C SER A 731 9.23 10.16 -9.33
N ARG A 732 9.14 11.31 -8.67
CA ARG A 732 7.94 11.76 -7.95
C ARG A 732 7.75 13.26 -8.14
N VAL A 733 6.63 13.67 -8.74
CA VAL A 733 6.16 15.07 -8.76
C VAL A 733 6.16 15.65 -7.34
N SER A 734 6.84 16.79 -7.14
CA SER A 734 6.98 17.44 -5.84
C SER A 734 6.44 18.85 -5.77
N SER A 735 6.42 19.59 -6.88
CA SER A 735 6.09 21.02 -6.95
C SER A 735 5.81 21.43 -8.39
N THR A 736 5.28 22.65 -8.59
CA THR A 736 5.39 23.34 -9.88
C THR A 736 6.79 23.95 -10.05
N LEU A 737 7.10 24.44 -11.24
CA LEU A 737 8.16 25.43 -11.44
C LEU A 737 7.74 26.80 -10.83
N GLY A 738 8.69 27.72 -10.61
CA GLY A 738 8.42 29.07 -10.08
C GLY A 738 7.82 29.11 -8.67
N SER A 739 8.57 28.68 -7.66
CA SER A 739 8.02 28.32 -6.34
C SER A 739 7.75 29.48 -5.36
N GLN A 740 7.15 30.60 -5.82
CA GLN A 740 6.60 31.64 -4.94
C GLN A 740 5.11 31.43 -4.58
N GLN A 741 4.37 30.61 -5.35
CA GLN A 741 2.93 30.38 -5.13
C GLN A 741 2.63 29.57 -3.86
N SER A 742 1.45 29.80 -3.25
CA SER A 742 1.03 29.14 -2.01
C SER A 742 0.99 27.60 -2.11
N LYS A 743 1.35 26.91 -1.01
CA LYS A 743 1.41 25.43 -0.96
C LYS A 743 0.10 24.75 -1.34
N GLU A 744 -1.03 25.35 -0.97
CA GLU A 744 -2.35 24.81 -1.29
C GLU A 744 -2.65 24.88 -2.79
N ASN A 745 -2.31 25.99 -3.46
CA ASN A 745 -2.50 26.13 -4.90
C ASN A 745 -1.55 25.21 -5.70
N GLN A 746 -0.34 24.96 -5.19
CA GLN A 746 0.54 23.92 -5.72
C GLN A 746 -0.09 22.52 -5.60
N GLU A 747 -0.66 22.17 -4.43
CA GLU A 747 -1.35 20.89 -4.25
C GLU A 747 -2.60 20.74 -5.13
N LYS A 748 -3.40 21.80 -5.32
CA LYS A 748 -4.53 21.83 -6.26
C LYS A 748 -4.07 21.54 -7.70
N LYS A 749 -3.04 22.25 -8.19
CA LYS A 749 -2.45 22.03 -9.54
C LYS A 749 -1.92 20.60 -9.72
N ILE A 750 -1.16 20.07 -8.75
CA ILE A 750 -0.65 18.68 -8.79
C ILE A 750 -1.81 17.67 -8.82
N GLN A 751 -2.85 17.87 -8.01
CA GLN A 751 -4.02 16.99 -7.99
C GLN A 751 -4.79 17.02 -9.32
N HIS A 752 -4.93 18.18 -9.95
CA HIS A 752 -5.57 18.32 -11.27
C HIS A 752 -4.81 17.56 -12.36
N PHE A 753 -3.49 17.76 -12.51
CA PHE A 753 -2.68 17.00 -13.47
C PHE A 753 -2.72 15.49 -13.19
N THR A 754 -2.63 15.08 -11.92
CA THR A 754 -2.77 13.67 -11.54
C THR A 754 -4.20 13.13 -11.73
N SER A 755 -5.19 13.99 -12.00
CA SER A 755 -6.52 13.58 -12.47
C SER A 755 -6.51 13.31 -13.98
N ARG A 756 -5.98 14.26 -14.78
CA ARG A 756 -5.84 14.11 -16.24
C ARG A 756 -5.01 12.87 -16.63
N VAL A 757 -3.89 12.62 -15.95
CA VAL A 757 -3.07 11.39 -16.15
C VAL A 757 -3.83 10.10 -15.80
N ARG A 758 -4.79 10.14 -14.86
CA ARG A 758 -5.67 8.99 -14.55
C ARG A 758 -6.77 8.80 -15.59
N ASN A 759 -7.26 9.88 -16.20
CA ASN A 759 -8.23 9.81 -17.29
C ASN A 759 -7.54 9.20 -18.53
N LEU A 760 -6.36 9.71 -18.92
CA LEU A 760 -5.49 9.13 -19.95
C LEU A 760 -5.15 7.64 -19.69
N PHE A 761 -4.78 7.25 -18.47
CA PHE A 761 -4.60 5.83 -18.13
C PHE A 761 -5.87 5.01 -18.36
N SER A 762 -7.04 5.56 -18.08
CA SER A 762 -8.31 4.82 -18.20
C SER A 762 -8.68 4.63 -19.67
N VAL A 763 -8.46 5.65 -20.52
CA VAL A 763 -8.68 5.59 -21.97
C VAL A 763 -7.68 4.67 -22.66
N LEU A 764 -6.38 4.76 -22.35
CA LEU A 764 -5.39 3.82 -22.89
C LEU A 764 -5.71 2.36 -22.52
N ASN A 765 -6.33 2.10 -21.36
CA ASN A 765 -6.82 0.77 -21.01
C ASN A 765 -8.10 0.36 -21.75
N TYR A 766 -8.96 1.30 -22.14
CA TYR A 766 -10.11 1.01 -23.01
C TYR A 766 -9.62 0.58 -24.39
N GLU A 767 -8.71 1.33 -25.02
CA GLU A 767 -8.25 1.02 -26.39
C GLU A 767 -7.55 -0.34 -26.53
N TRP A 768 -6.66 -0.75 -25.62
CA TRP A 768 -6.08 -2.11 -25.74
C TRP A 768 -7.07 -3.22 -25.39
N ASN A 769 -8.13 -2.95 -24.60
CA ASN A 769 -9.21 -3.95 -24.40
C ASN A 769 -10.19 -3.99 -25.58
N ARG A 770 -10.28 -2.92 -26.39
CA ARG A 770 -10.99 -2.86 -27.67
C ARG A 770 -10.20 -3.58 -28.77
N ASN A 771 -8.88 -3.37 -28.82
CA ASN A 771 -7.96 -4.05 -29.72
C ASN A 771 -6.72 -4.59 -28.98
N CYS A 772 -6.77 -5.87 -28.60
CA CYS A 772 -5.70 -6.55 -27.87
C CYS A 772 -4.36 -6.63 -28.63
N SER A 773 -4.34 -6.52 -29.97
CA SER A 773 -3.09 -6.55 -30.74
C SER A 773 -2.14 -5.39 -30.38
N LEU A 774 -2.67 -4.25 -29.92
CA LEU A 774 -1.90 -3.04 -29.61
C LEU A 774 -0.82 -3.25 -28.53
N ILE A 775 -0.98 -4.24 -27.66
CA ILE A 775 -0.02 -4.58 -26.60
C ILE A 775 0.86 -5.80 -26.91
N GLY A 776 0.67 -6.42 -28.09
CA GLY A 776 1.36 -7.64 -28.51
C GLY A 776 1.24 -8.77 -27.48
N SER A 777 2.35 -9.45 -27.21
CA SER A 777 2.46 -10.56 -26.25
C SER A 777 2.54 -10.12 -24.78
N SER A 778 2.09 -8.90 -24.44
CA SER A 778 2.11 -8.41 -23.05
C SER A 778 1.20 -9.22 -22.13
N VAL A 779 1.77 -9.74 -21.03
CA VAL A 779 1.04 -10.22 -19.85
C VAL A 779 1.20 -9.24 -18.69
N PHE A 780 0.16 -9.07 -17.87
CA PHE A 780 0.22 -8.17 -16.71
C PHE A 780 0.14 -8.91 -15.36
N GLY A 781 -0.26 -10.19 -15.35
CA GLY A 781 -0.43 -11.01 -14.15
C GLY A 781 -0.49 -12.51 -14.40
N MET A 782 -0.58 -13.28 -13.30
CA MET A 782 -0.59 -14.75 -13.35
C MET A 782 -1.83 -15.30 -14.05
N ASP A 783 -2.96 -14.58 -13.98
CA ASP A 783 -4.21 -14.94 -14.67
C ASP A 783 -4.05 -14.84 -16.20
N ASP A 784 -3.24 -13.89 -16.70
CA ASP A 784 -3.02 -13.71 -18.14
C ASP A 784 -2.02 -14.74 -18.68
N ILE A 785 -0.92 -14.95 -17.94
CA ILE A 785 0.03 -16.05 -18.19
C ILE A 785 -0.70 -17.40 -18.22
N TYR A 786 -1.61 -17.64 -17.27
CA TYR A 786 -2.40 -18.87 -17.22
C TYR A 786 -3.32 -19.04 -18.43
N LYS A 787 -3.96 -17.98 -18.96
CA LYS A 787 -4.77 -18.08 -20.19
C LYS A 787 -3.91 -18.49 -21.39
N GLN A 788 -2.77 -17.83 -21.58
CA GLN A 788 -1.88 -18.06 -22.71
C GLN A 788 -1.20 -19.44 -22.62
N TRP A 789 -0.63 -19.78 -21.45
CA TRP A 789 -0.01 -21.10 -21.22
C TRP A 789 -1.02 -22.24 -21.32
N LYS A 790 -2.23 -22.09 -20.77
CA LYS A 790 -3.28 -23.10 -20.90
C LYS A 790 -3.72 -23.30 -22.36
N LYS A 791 -3.83 -22.23 -23.15
CA LYS A 791 -4.10 -22.37 -24.59
C LYS A 791 -2.98 -23.18 -25.26
N PHE A 792 -1.72 -22.79 -25.05
CA PHE A 792 -0.56 -23.46 -25.63
C PHE A 792 -0.50 -24.95 -25.30
N VAL A 793 -0.65 -25.33 -24.02
CA VAL A 793 -0.66 -26.74 -23.58
C VAL A 793 -1.83 -27.52 -24.21
N LEU A 794 -3.05 -26.97 -24.21
CA LEU A 794 -4.23 -27.65 -24.76
C LEU A 794 -4.20 -27.77 -26.30
N ASP A 795 -3.61 -26.80 -26.99
CA ASP A 795 -3.48 -26.86 -28.45
C ASP A 795 -2.36 -27.84 -28.86
N PHE A 796 -1.29 -27.96 -28.06
CA PHE A 796 -0.31 -29.04 -28.20
C PHE A 796 -0.92 -30.43 -27.94
N GLU A 797 -1.66 -30.64 -26.85
CA GLU A 797 -2.33 -31.91 -26.55
C GLU A 797 -3.24 -32.39 -27.69
N LYS A 798 -3.97 -31.47 -28.36
CA LYS A 798 -4.82 -31.80 -29.52
C LYS A 798 -4.02 -32.18 -30.76
N SER A 799 -2.86 -31.55 -30.97
CA SER A 799 -2.09 -31.64 -32.23
C SER A 799 -1.62 -33.06 -32.55
N ARG A 800 -1.58 -33.96 -31.55
CA ARG A 800 -0.97 -35.30 -31.62
C ARG A 800 0.48 -35.31 -32.12
N ALA A 801 1.16 -34.16 -32.12
CA ALA A 801 2.59 -34.12 -32.33
C ALA A 801 3.27 -35.07 -31.34
N GLU A 802 4.30 -35.78 -31.80
CA GLU A 802 5.16 -36.57 -30.93
C GLU A 802 5.69 -35.69 -29.77
N LYS A 803 6.17 -36.31 -28.69
CA LYS A 803 6.65 -35.60 -27.48
C LYS A 803 7.93 -34.80 -27.76
N GLY A 804 7.75 -33.69 -28.46
CA GLY A 804 8.81 -32.92 -29.08
C GLY A 804 9.65 -32.15 -28.09
N LYS A 805 10.90 -31.96 -28.46
CA LYS A 805 11.85 -31.12 -27.74
C LYS A 805 11.45 -29.65 -27.89
N PHE A 806 10.91 -29.06 -26.84
CA PHE A 806 10.61 -27.63 -26.81
C PHE A 806 11.88 -26.79 -26.62
N TYR A 807 11.96 -25.70 -27.37
CA TYR A 807 13.02 -24.70 -27.33
C TYR A 807 12.52 -23.46 -26.59
N PHE A 808 13.16 -23.15 -25.46
CA PHE A 808 12.84 -22.03 -24.58
C PHE A 808 13.87 -20.92 -24.78
N VAL A 809 13.42 -19.68 -24.94
CA VAL A 809 14.26 -18.47 -24.95
C VAL A 809 13.71 -17.46 -23.96
N LYS A 810 14.53 -17.03 -23.01
CA LYS A 810 14.24 -15.89 -22.13
C LYS A 810 15.26 -14.79 -22.34
N THR A 811 14.81 -13.55 -22.49
CA THR A 811 15.67 -12.36 -22.58
C THR A 811 15.20 -11.27 -21.61
N ASP A 812 16.16 -10.55 -21.01
CA ASP A 812 15.92 -9.39 -20.14
C ASP A 812 16.39 -8.11 -20.86
N VAL A 813 15.48 -7.16 -21.07
CA VAL A 813 15.79 -5.89 -21.76
C VAL A 813 16.46 -4.90 -20.81
N LYS A 814 17.60 -4.34 -21.23
CA LYS A 814 18.50 -3.43 -20.47
C LYS A 814 17.88 -2.07 -20.10
N GLY A 815 16.87 -2.08 -19.25
CA GLY A 815 16.22 -0.88 -18.71
C GLY A 815 15.12 -0.34 -19.61
N ALA A 816 14.16 -1.20 -19.98
CA ALA A 816 13.04 -0.93 -20.89
C ALA A 816 12.23 0.36 -20.67
N TYR A 817 12.27 0.99 -19.48
CA TYR A 817 11.67 2.31 -19.28
C TYR A 817 12.62 3.47 -19.58
N ASP A 818 13.92 3.30 -19.38
CA ASP A 818 14.91 4.39 -19.47
C ASP A 818 15.38 4.64 -20.92
N THR A 819 15.25 3.64 -21.81
CA THR A 819 15.87 3.64 -23.15
C THR A 819 14.96 4.00 -24.33
N ILE A 820 13.62 3.94 -24.18
CA ILE A 820 12.71 4.11 -25.31
C ILE A 820 12.75 5.57 -25.84
N PRO A 821 12.97 5.81 -27.14
CA PRO A 821 12.93 7.14 -27.73
C PRO A 821 11.57 7.82 -27.59
N HIS A 822 11.57 9.12 -27.27
CA HIS A 822 10.32 9.91 -27.17
C HIS A 822 9.56 9.96 -28.50
N SER A 823 10.27 10.06 -29.62
CA SER A 823 9.69 10.02 -30.98
C SER A 823 8.93 8.72 -31.26
N LYS A 824 9.45 7.56 -30.83
CA LYS A 824 8.76 6.27 -30.99
C LYS A 824 7.55 6.13 -30.07
N LEU A 825 7.62 6.71 -28.86
CA LEU A 825 6.46 6.80 -27.97
C LEU A 825 5.36 7.71 -28.54
N ASP A 826 5.73 8.83 -29.17
CA ASP A 826 4.79 9.69 -29.88
C ASP A 826 4.16 8.94 -31.10
N GLU A 827 4.95 8.26 -31.94
CA GLU A 827 4.46 7.44 -33.08
C GLU A 827 3.40 6.42 -32.63
N VAL A 828 3.69 5.64 -31.59
CA VAL A 828 2.79 4.56 -31.13
C VAL A 828 1.54 5.12 -30.47
N ILE A 829 1.64 6.17 -29.65
CA ILE A 829 0.48 6.73 -28.95
C ILE A 829 -0.41 7.56 -29.89
N LEU A 830 0.14 8.13 -30.96
CA LEU A 830 -0.67 8.71 -32.05
C LEU A 830 -1.56 7.66 -32.73
N LYS A 831 -1.05 6.44 -33.00
CA LYS A 831 -1.88 5.34 -33.54
C LYS A 831 -2.95 4.86 -32.57
N VAL A 832 -2.64 4.78 -31.27
CA VAL A 832 -3.55 4.26 -30.23
C VAL A 832 -4.67 5.24 -29.88
N ILE A 833 -4.40 6.55 -29.84
CA ILE A 833 -5.39 7.58 -29.47
C ILE A 833 -6.07 8.22 -30.70
N ASN A 834 -5.47 8.07 -31.90
CA ASN A 834 -5.89 8.61 -33.19
C ASN A 834 -6.56 10.01 -33.11
N PRO A 835 -5.78 11.11 -33.01
CA PRO A 835 -6.35 12.45 -32.92
C PRO A 835 -7.27 12.79 -34.11
N ASN A 836 -7.01 12.22 -35.29
CA ASN A 836 -7.78 12.49 -36.52
C ASN A 836 -9.19 11.91 -36.48
N ALA A 837 -9.42 10.83 -35.70
CA ALA A 837 -10.77 10.31 -35.45
C ALA A 837 -11.60 11.22 -34.53
N ASN A 838 -10.98 12.21 -33.88
CA ASN A 838 -11.59 13.14 -32.92
C ASN A 838 -12.43 12.46 -31.82
N GLU A 839 -12.11 11.20 -31.47
CA GLU A 839 -12.95 10.37 -30.60
C GLU A 839 -13.08 11.00 -29.20
N VAL A 840 -14.33 11.11 -28.73
CA VAL A 840 -14.68 11.70 -27.43
C VAL A 840 -14.99 10.59 -26.44
N TYR A 841 -14.24 10.57 -25.33
CA TYR A 841 -14.37 9.53 -24.32
C TYR A 841 -15.23 9.97 -23.14
N CYS A 842 -16.09 9.05 -22.71
CA CYS A 842 -16.92 9.18 -21.52
C CYS A 842 -16.31 8.39 -20.36
N ILE A 843 -16.10 9.02 -19.19
CA ILE A 843 -15.46 8.41 -18.02
C ILE A 843 -16.42 8.44 -16.82
N ARG A 844 -17.17 7.35 -16.63
CA ARG A 844 -18.01 7.10 -15.45
C ARG A 844 -17.16 6.67 -14.26
N ARG A 845 -17.31 7.34 -13.12
CA ARG A 845 -16.62 7.01 -11.87
C ARG A 845 -17.64 6.57 -10.82
N TYR A 846 -17.42 5.41 -10.22
CA TYR A 846 -18.37 4.82 -9.28
C TYR A 846 -17.68 4.01 -8.18
N ALA A 847 -18.33 3.96 -7.02
CA ALA A 847 -18.07 2.96 -5.99
C ALA A 847 -18.89 1.69 -6.27
N SER A 848 -18.37 0.57 -5.80
CA SER A 848 -19.03 -0.75 -5.78
C SER A 848 -18.85 -1.34 -4.39
N VAL A 849 -19.94 -1.84 -3.82
CA VAL A 849 -20.01 -2.41 -2.47
C VAL A 849 -20.68 -3.77 -2.56
N SER A 850 -20.00 -4.81 -2.09
CA SER A 850 -20.46 -6.22 -2.16
C SER A 850 -19.91 -7.01 -0.98
N VAL A 851 -20.29 -8.27 -0.82
CA VAL A 851 -19.81 -9.14 0.28
C VAL A 851 -18.65 -10.04 -0.19
N ASP A 852 -17.68 -10.33 0.68
CA ASP A 852 -16.70 -11.42 0.47
C ASP A 852 -17.25 -12.77 0.96
N SER A 853 -16.61 -13.88 0.55
CA SER A 853 -17.01 -15.25 0.92
C SER A 853 -16.90 -15.58 2.43
N THR A 854 -16.79 -14.57 3.29
CA THR A 854 -16.76 -14.64 4.75
C THR A 854 -17.60 -13.52 5.39
N GLY A 855 -18.65 -13.06 4.69
CA GLY A 855 -19.65 -12.12 5.21
C GLY A 855 -19.19 -10.66 5.33
N ARG A 856 -18.02 -10.27 4.80
CA ARG A 856 -17.47 -8.91 5.00
C ARG A 856 -17.66 -8.01 3.79
N ILE A 857 -18.12 -6.79 4.07
CA ILE A 857 -18.34 -5.75 3.07
C ILE A 857 -17.03 -5.31 2.40
N ILE A 858 -16.85 -5.69 1.14
CA ILE A 858 -15.86 -5.14 0.21
C ILE A 858 -16.36 -3.77 -0.28
N LYS A 859 -15.47 -2.78 -0.28
CA LYS A 859 -15.72 -1.43 -0.80
C LYS A 859 -14.63 -1.11 -1.83
N SER A 860 -15.02 -0.87 -3.09
CA SER A 860 -14.15 -0.79 -4.27
C SER A 860 -14.50 0.45 -5.11
N PHE A 861 -13.51 1.12 -5.70
CA PHE A 861 -13.70 2.29 -6.56
C PHE A 861 -13.24 1.96 -7.98
N LYS A 862 -14.15 2.08 -8.95
CA LYS A 862 -13.97 1.74 -10.35
C LYS A 862 -14.04 2.99 -11.23
N ARG A 863 -13.42 2.92 -12.42
CA ARG A 863 -13.72 3.78 -13.56
C ARG A 863 -14.19 2.88 -14.69
N HIS A 864 -15.24 3.27 -15.37
CA HIS A 864 -15.63 2.73 -16.67
C HIS A 864 -15.35 3.79 -17.72
N VAL A 865 -14.98 3.36 -18.92
CA VAL A 865 -14.72 4.21 -20.07
C VAL A 865 -15.48 3.64 -21.26
N SER A 866 -16.06 4.52 -22.05
CA SER A 866 -16.67 4.23 -23.34
C SER A 866 -16.35 5.34 -24.34
N ALA A 867 -16.50 5.06 -25.64
CA ALA A 867 -16.76 6.09 -26.63
C ALA A 867 -18.04 6.87 -26.28
N LEU A 868 -18.20 8.06 -26.86
CA LEU A 868 -19.44 8.86 -26.72
C LEU A 868 -20.65 8.13 -27.32
N ALA A 869 -20.51 7.47 -28.46
CA ALA A 869 -21.57 6.67 -29.09
C ALA A 869 -22.01 5.45 -28.23
N ASP A 870 -21.10 4.88 -27.44
CA ASP A 870 -21.36 3.76 -26.54
C ASP A 870 -21.95 4.19 -25.17
N VAL A 871 -22.07 5.49 -24.90
CA VAL A 871 -22.36 5.96 -23.53
C VAL A 871 -23.79 5.63 -23.11
N LEU A 872 -23.91 4.99 -21.95
CA LEU A 872 -25.20 4.81 -21.27
C LEU A 872 -25.35 5.89 -20.19
N PRO A 873 -26.01 7.04 -20.45
CA PRO A 873 -26.12 8.11 -19.47
C PRO A 873 -26.90 7.65 -18.23
N ASN A 874 -27.96 6.86 -18.41
CA ASN A 874 -28.79 6.33 -17.33
C ASN A 874 -28.07 5.22 -16.54
N MET A 875 -28.06 5.34 -15.21
CA MET A 875 -27.41 4.36 -14.33
C MET A 875 -28.09 2.98 -14.33
N LYS A 876 -29.42 2.88 -14.49
CA LYS A 876 -30.16 1.60 -14.58
C LYS A 876 -29.67 0.77 -15.78
N GLN A 877 -29.69 1.38 -16.98
CA GLN A 877 -29.15 0.76 -18.21
C GLN A 877 -27.69 0.32 -18.06
N PHE A 878 -26.85 1.15 -17.44
CA PHE A 878 -25.45 0.81 -17.18
C PHE A 878 -25.31 -0.39 -16.24
N VAL A 879 -26.11 -0.48 -15.18
CA VAL A 879 -26.10 -1.65 -14.27
C VAL A 879 -26.54 -2.93 -15.00
N SER A 880 -27.59 -2.88 -15.82
CA SER A 880 -27.99 -4.03 -16.66
C SER A 880 -26.86 -4.52 -17.57
N LYS A 881 -26.25 -3.63 -18.36
CA LYS A 881 -25.13 -3.97 -19.28
C LYS A 881 -23.85 -4.44 -18.56
N GLN A 882 -23.72 -4.19 -17.25
CA GLN A 882 -22.66 -4.79 -16.41
C GLN A 882 -23.04 -6.17 -15.84
N GLN A 883 -24.32 -6.44 -15.58
CA GLN A 883 -24.81 -7.75 -15.15
C GLN A 883 -24.85 -8.76 -16.32
N GLU A 884 -25.33 -8.35 -17.50
CA GLU A 884 -25.30 -9.14 -18.75
C GLU A 884 -23.88 -9.66 -19.05
N LYS A 885 -22.89 -8.76 -18.99
CA LYS A 885 -21.46 -9.09 -19.19
C LYS A 885 -20.82 -9.82 -18.00
N ASN A 886 -21.60 -10.18 -16.98
CA ASN A 886 -21.17 -10.86 -15.74
C ASN A 886 -20.05 -10.13 -14.97
N LEU A 887 -19.92 -8.81 -15.12
CA LEU A 887 -18.90 -7.97 -14.49
C LEU A 887 -19.28 -7.51 -13.08
N THR A 888 -20.57 -7.60 -12.74
CA THR A 888 -21.14 -7.35 -11.41
C THR A 888 -22.28 -8.33 -11.13
N ARG A 889 -22.29 -8.89 -9.93
CA ARG A 889 -23.43 -9.58 -9.29
C ARG A 889 -23.39 -9.24 -7.80
N ASN A 890 -24.52 -9.32 -7.10
CA ASN A 890 -24.64 -9.08 -5.65
C ASN A 890 -23.93 -7.79 -5.19
N THR A 891 -24.08 -6.70 -5.97
CA THR A 891 -23.31 -5.46 -5.82
C THR A 891 -24.20 -4.23 -5.77
N ILE A 892 -23.95 -3.37 -4.78
CA ILE A 892 -24.50 -2.03 -4.65
C ILE A 892 -23.54 -1.03 -5.31
N LEU A 893 -24.02 -0.24 -6.26
CA LEU A 893 -23.25 0.79 -6.95
C LEU A 893 -23.57 2.19 -6.38
N VAL A 894 -22.59 3.10 -6.45
CA VAL A 894 -22.82 4.53 -6.15
C VAL A 894 -22.05 5.35 -7.18
N GLU A 895 -22.72 6.14 -8.01
CA GLU A 895 -22.03 7.06 -8.92
C GLU A 895 -21.27 8.15 -8.13
N GLN A 896 -20.21 8.68 -8.72
CA GLN A 896 -19.38 9.75 -8.12
C GLN A 896 -19.12 10.93 -9.07
N SER A 897 -19.10 10.68 -10.38
CA SER A 897 -19.02 11.69 -11.44
C SER A 897 -19.11 11.01 -12.81
N LEU A 898 -19.83 11.60 -13.75
CA LEU A 898 -19.76 11.28 -15.17
C LEU A 898 -19.02 12.42 -15.90
N LEU A 899 -17.97 12.11 -16.67
CA LEU A 899 -17.28 13.07 -17.53
C LEU A 899 -17.58 12.68 -18.98
N LEU A 900 -18.02 13.62 -19.82
CA LEU A 900 -18.48 13.36 -21.20
C LEU A 900 -17.62 14.04 -22.29
N ASN A 901 -16.54 14.75 -21.93
CA ASN A 901 -15.81 15.63 -22.86
C ASN A 901 -14.28 15.53 -22.71
N GLU A 902 -13.78 14.29 -22.71
CA GLU A 902 -12.34 13.97 -22.78
C GLU A 902 -12.01 13.51 -24.21
N SER A 903 -11.71 14.44 -25.12
CA SER A 903 -11.35 14.12 -26.51
C SER A 903 -9.91 13.60 -26.66
N SER A 904 -9.68 12.80 -27.71
CA SER A 904 -8.35 12.31 -28.14
C SER A 904 -7.26 13.39 -28.07
N VAL A 905 -7.51 14.57 -28.63
CA VAL A 905 -6.60 15.74 -28.62
C VAL A 905 -6.26 16.21 -27.19
N LYS A 906 -7.25 16.31 -26.29
CA LYS A 906 -7.04 16.73 -24.90
C LYS A 906 -6.19 15.73 -24.11
N LEU A 907 -6.26 14.45 -24.47
CA LEU A 907 -5.54 13.34 -23.85
C LEU A 907 -4.11 13.22 -24.40
N LEU A 908 -3.93 13.38 -25.71
CA LEU A 908 -2.63 13.46 -26.37
C LEU A 908 -1.77 14.61 -25.81
N ALA A 909 -2.37 15.78 -25.59
CA ALA A 909 -1.69 16.92 -24.95
C ALA A 909 -1.21 16.61 -23.51
N VAL A 910 -1.93 15.78 -22.75
CA VAL A 910 -1.50 15.31 -21.40
C VAL A 910 -0.33 14.35 -21.51
N PHE A 911 -0.37 13.45 -22.48
CA PHE A 911 0.72 12.51 -22.77
C PHE A 911 2.00 13.26 -23.14
N GLN A 912 1.93 14.18 -24.11
CA GLN A 912 3.06 15.01 -24.54
C GLN A 912 3.61 15.87 -23.40
N GLN A 913 2.75 16.50 -22.59
CA GLN A 913 3.17 17.24 -21.39
C GLN A 913 3.88 16.33 -20.37
N MET A 914 3.45 15.07 -20.21
CA MET A 914 4.08 14.13 -19.26
C MET A 914 5.45 13.62 -19.76
N ILE A 915 5.64 13.48 -21.07
CA ILE A 915 6.87 12.94 -21.68
C ILE A 915 7.88 14.06 -21.99
N ARG A 916 7.50 15.03 -22.83
CA ARG A 916 8.38 16.08 -23.36
C ARG A 916 8.66 17.20 -22.35
N SER A 917 7.77 17.45 -21.38
CA SER A 917 7.93 18.50 -20.35
C SER A 917 8.28 17.94 -18.96
N HIS A 918 8.91 16.76 -18.88
CA HIS A 918 9.29 16.15 -17.61
C HIS A 918 10.57 16.77 -17.04
N ILE A 919 10.41 17.59 -15.99
CA ILE A 919 11.52 18.26 -15.29
C ILE A 919 11.88 17.50 -14.00
N LEU A 920 13.16 17.20 -13.82
CA LEU A 920 13.76 16.68 -12.58
C LEU A 920 14.57 17.77 -11.87
N ARG A 921 14.24 18.06 -10.60
CA ARG A 921 15.12 18.82 -9.70
C ARG A 921 16.06 17.86 -8.96
N ILE A 922 17.35 18.08 -9.15
CA ILE A 922 18.46 17.30 -8.57
C ILE A 922 19.34 18.28 -7.79
N GLU A 923 19.39 18.07 -6.46
CA GLU A 923 19.86 19.09 -5.50
C GLU A 923 19.16 20.44 -5.79
N ASP A 924 19.88 21.43 -6.31
CA ASP A 924 19.35 22.76 -6.65
C ASP A 924 19.43 23.12 -8.15
N ARG A 925 19.73 22.14 -9.01
CA ARG A 925 19.70 22.26 -10.49
C ARG A 925 18.46 21.56 -11.08
N TYR A 926 18.03 22.02 -12.25
CA TYR A 926 16.90 21.46 -13.01
C TYR A 926 17.39 20.79 -14.29
N TYR A 927 16.80 19.65 -14.63
CA TYR A 927 17.12 18.84 -15.79
C TYR A 927 15.85 18.41 -16.51
N MET A 928 15.89 18.36 -17.85
CA MET A 928 14.82 17.85 -18.70
C MET A 928 15.12 16.40 -19.10
N GLN A 929 14.15 15.49 -18.92
CA GLN A 929 14.24 14.11 -19.39
C GLN A 929 13.96 14.06 -20.90
N CYS A 930 14.96 13.71 -21.71
CA CYS A 930 14.88 13.68 -23.17
C CYS A 930 14.82 12.26 -23.78
N CYS A 931 14.81 11.22 -22.96
CA CYS A 931 14.70 9.82 -23.37
C CYS A 931 13.92 9.02 -22.31
N GLY A 932 13.25 7.94 -22.69
CA GLY A 932 12.55 7.04 -21.78
C GLY A 932 11.30 7.61 -21.08
N ILE A 933 10.59 6.74 -20.38
CA ILE A 933 9.35 7.02 -19.65
C ILE A 933 9.65 7.23 -18.15
N PRO A 934 9.19 8.32 -17.52
CA PRO A 934 9.48 8.59 -16.11
C PRO A 934 9.08 7.45 -15.15
N GLN A 935 10.08 6.76 -14.57
CA GLN A 935 9.84 5.60 -13.70
C GLN A 935 9.02 5.97 -12.46
N GLY A 936 7.89 5.29 -12.25
CA GLY A 936 6.98 5.56 -11.13
C GLY A 936 5.75 6.37 -11.50
N SER A 937 5.64 6.83 -12.75
CA SER A 937 4.33 7.18 -13.33
C SER A 937 3.42 5.94 -13.32
N MET A 938 2.10 6.16 -13.28
CA MET A 938 1.13 5.09 -13.49
C MET A 938 1.00 4.68 -14.96
N LEU A 939 1.56 5.47 -15.89
CA LEU A 939 1.58 5.16 -17.31
C LEU A 939 2.80 4.33 -17.76
N SER A 940 3.86 4.21 -16.95
CA SER A 940 5.14 3.61 -17.39
C SER A 940 4.99 2.21 -17.98
N THR A 941 4.17 1.36 -17.35
CA THR A 941 3.91 -0.01 -17.84
C THR A 941 3.15 -0.02 -19.15
N ILE A 942 2.01 0.67 -19.24
CA ILE A 942 1.13 0.60 -20.41
C ILE A 942 1.80 1.22 -21.65
N LEU A 943 2.52 2.34 -21.48
CA LEU A 943 3.29 2.95 -22.57
C LEU A 943 4.41 2.04 -23.09
N CYS A 944 5.13 1.35 -22.18
CA CYS A 944 6.15 0.38 -22.57
C CYS A 944 5.53 -0.86 -23.25
N SER A 945 4.40 -1.36 -22.74
CA SER A 945 3.69 -2.52 -23.32
C SER A 945 3.13 -2.24 -24.71
N LEU A 946 2.62 -1.04 -24.96
CA LEU A 946 2.17 -0.60 -26.29
C LEU A 946 3.38 -0.42 -27.24
N CYS A 947 4.46 0.20 -26.77
CA CYS A 947 5.65 0.43 -27.59
C CYS A 947 6.34 -0.88 -28.02
N TYR A 948 6.47 -1.85 -27.11
CA TYR A 948 6.97 -3.19 -27.47
C TYR A 948 5.90 -4.08 -28.13
N GLY A 949 4.60 -3.73 -28.06
CA GLY A 949 3.55 -4.38 -28.85
C GLY A 949 3.64 -4.03 -30.34
N ASP A 950 3.75 -2.73 -30.66
CA ASP A 950 4.03 -2.25 -32.04
C ASP A 950 5.36 -2.80 -32.57
N MET A 951 6.37 -3.02 -31.72
CA MET A 951 7.61 -3.72 -32.06
C MET A 951 7.40 -5.21 -32.38
N GLU A 952 6.71 -5.95 -31.50
CA GLU A 952 6.42 -7.38 -31.68
C GLU A 952 5.61 -7.64 -32.94
N ASN A 953 4.56 -6.85 -33.19
CA ASN A 953 3.70 -7.02 -34.36
C ASN A 953 4.45 -6.80 -35.68
N LYS A 954 5.50 -5.97 -35.69
CA LYS A 954 6.32 -5.67 -36.87
C LYS A 954 7.46 -6.68 -37.11
N LEU A 955 8.04 -7.25 -36.06
CA LEU A 955 9.25 -8.10 -36.14
C LEU A 955 8.99 -9.59 -35.91
N PHE A 956 7.93 -9.93 -35.19
CA PHE A 956 7.60 -11.30 -34.75
C PHE A 956 6.24 -11.78 -35.25
N GLY A 957 5.71 -11.15 -36.31
CA GLY A 957 4.61 -11.69 -37.10
C GLY A 957 4.97 -13.09 -37.63
N GLY A 958 4.05 -14.05 -37.51
CA GLY A 958 4.26 -15.43 -37.94
C GLY A 958 5.14 -16.30 -37.01
N ILE A 959 6.10 -15.74 -36.26
CA ILE A 959 7.04 -16.54 -35.44
C ILE A 959 6.35 -17.32 -34.30
N GLN A 960 5.09 -16.98 -33.98
CA GLN A 960 4.28 -17.66 -32.96
C GLN A 960 3.51 -18.89 -33.49
N GLN A 961 3.67 -19.27 -34.75
CA GLN A 961 3.10 -20.52 -35.28
C GLN A 961 3.63 -21.72 -34.48
N ASN A 962 2.70 -22.49 -33.88
CA ASN A 962 2.95 -23.60 -32.95
C ASN A 962 3.75 -23.24 -31.68
N GLY A 963 3.92 -21.95 -31.38
CA GLY A 963 4.66 -21.46 -30.22
C GLY A 963 3.84 -20.55 -29.31
N VAL A 964 4.44 -20.12 -28.21
CA VAL A 964 3.89 -19.09 -27.32
C VAL A 964 4.95 -18.05 -26.95
N LEU A 965 4.64 -16.79 -27.23
CA LEU A 965 5.44 -15.63 -26.82
C LEU A 965 4.69 -14.89 -25.70
N MET A 966 5.35 -14.65 -24.57
CA MET A 966 4.82 -13.91 -23.42
C MET A 966 5.84 -12.88 -22.92
N ARG A 967 5.39 -11.66 -22.60
CA ARG A 967 6.26 -10.57 -22.11
C ARG A 967 5.71 -9.89 -20.87
N LEU A 968 6.51 -9.81 -19.81
CA LEU A 968 6.23 -9.03 -18.60
C LEU A 968 7.15 -7.79 -18.54
N ILE A 969 6.82 -6.77 -19.34
CA ILE A 969 7.64 -5.57 -19.61
C ILE A 969 9.03 -5.90 -20.19
N ASP A 970 10.02 -6.11 -19.31
CA ASP A 970 11.44 -6.28 -19.60
C ASP A 970 11.86 -7.76 -19.67
N ASP A 971 11.10 -8.68 -19.08
CA ASP A 971 11.27 -10.13 -19.22
C ASP A 971 10.42 -10.68 -20.38
N PHE A 972 11.05 -11.15 -21.46
CA PHE A 972 10.41 -11.98 -22.51
C PHE A 972 10.57 -13.48 -22.19
N LEU A 973 9.62 -14.28 -22.65
CA LEU A 973 9.72 -15.74 -22.79
C LEU A 973 9.09 -16.16 -24.11
N PHE A 974 9.84 -16.88 -24.94
CA PHE A 974 9.36 -17.58 -26.12
C PHE A 974 9.56 -19.08 -25.95
N VAL A 975 8.55 -19.87 -26.32
CA VAL A 975 8.59 -21.34 -26.32
C VAL A 975 8.03 -21.85 -27.65
N THR A 976 8.76 -22.73 -28.32
CA THR A 976 8.37 -23.30 -29.63
C THR A 976 8.96 -24.70 -29.82
N PRO A 977 8.32 -25.63 -30.55
CA PRO A 977 8.94 -26.87 -31.00
C PRO A 977 9.97 -26.66 -32.13
N HIS A 978 10.05 -25.46 -32.75
CA HIS A 978 10.88 -25.19 -33.92
C HIS A 978 12.18 -24.44 -33.55
N LEU A 979 13.32 -25.15 -33.54
CA LEU A 979 14.64 -24.56 -33.21
C LEU A 979 14.98 -23.31 -34.05
N ASN A 980 14.64 -23.31 -35.34
CA ASN A 980 14.93 -22.19 -36.23
C ASN A 980 14.17 -20.91 -35.83
N GLN A 981 12.90 -21.03 -35.39
CA GLN A 981 12.16 -19.89 -34.82
C GLN A 981 12.83 -19.38 -33.55
N ALA A 982 13.25 -20.28 -32.65
CA ALA A 982 13.91 -19.92 -31.39
C ALA A 982 15.26 -19.21 -31.62
N LYS A 983 16.07 -19.69 -32.57
CA LYS A 983 17.33 -19.03 -32.97
C LYS A 983 17.09 -17.67 -33.61
N THR A 984 16.15 -17.55 -34.55
CA THR A 984 15.82 -16.26 -35.20
C THR A 984 15.33 -15.24 -34.17
N PHE A 985 14.41 -15.61 -33.27
CA PHE A 985 13.94 -14.74 -32.18
C PHE A 985 15.10 -14.24 -31.29
N LEU A 986 16.07 -15.12 -30.98
CA LEU A 986 17.24 -14.75 -30.20
C LEU A 986 18.20 -13.83 -30.97
N ARG A 987 18.51 -14.10 -32.24
CA ARG A 987 19.39 -13.25 -33.08
C ARG A 987 18.88 -11.81 -33.17
N THR A 988 17.62 -11.62 -33.58
CA THR A 988 16.99 -10.29 -33.71
C THR A 988 16.99 -9.49 -32.39
N LEU A 989 16.88 -10.16 -31.24
CA LEU A 989 16.96 -9.49 -29.94
C LEU A 989 18.40 -9.24 -29.45
N ALA A 990 19.37 -10.07 -29.88
CA ALA A 990 20.78 -9.94 -29.55
C ALA A 990 21.47 -8.83 -30.36
N GLU A 991 21.16 -8.72 -31.64
CA GLU A 991 21.50 -7.57 -32.52
C GLU A 991 20.98 -6.26 -31.92
N GLY A 992 19.76 -6.31 -31.36
CA GLY A 992 19.10 -5.18 -30.70
C GLY A 992 18.34 -4.29 -31.68
N ILE A 993 17.40 -3.50 -31.16
CA ILE A 993 16.43 -2.77 -31.96
C ILE A 993 16.45 -1.28 -31.52
N PRO A 994 17.40 -0.48 -32.04
CA PRO A 994 17.62 0.90 -31.59
C PRO A 994 16.39 1.81 -31.72
N GLN A 995 15.54 1.58 -32.74
CA GLN A 995 14.31 2.36 -32.96
C GLN A 995 13.33 2.33 -31.77
N TYR A 996 13.34 1.27 -30.97
CA TYR A 996 12.51 1.10 -29.78
C TYR A 996 13.33 1.18 -28.48
N GLY A 997 14.62 1.46 -28.57
CA GLY A 997 15.55 1.41 -27.43
C GLY A 997 15.67 0.01 -26.82
N CYS A 998 15.35 -1.04 -27.57
CA CYS A 998 15.42 -2.43 -27.08
C CYS A 998 16.83 -2.97 -27.25
N SER A 999 17.42 -3.48 -26.18
CA SER A 999 18.69 -4.23 -26.20
C SER A 999 18.70 -5.21 -25.02
N ILE A 1000 19.05 -6.47 -25.26
CA ILE A 1000 18.98 -7.51 -24.23
C ILE A 1000 20.25 -7.57 -23.37
N SER A 1001 20.17 -8.28 -22.25
CA SER A 1001 21.28 -8.59 -21.36
C SER A 1001 21.72 -10.05 -21.55
N PRO A 1002 22.84 -10.34 -22.24
CA PRO A 1002 23.35 -11.70 -22.44
C PRO A 1002 23.48 -12.48 -21.12
N GLN A 1003 24.11 -11.87 -20.10
CA GLN A 1003 24.28 -12.36 -18.71
C GLN A 1003 22.98 -12.64 -17.90
N LYS A 1004 21.82 -12.56 -18.55
CA LYS A 1004 20.49 -12.89 -18.01
C LYS A 1004 19.61 -13.60 -19.04
N THR A 1005 20.09 -13.73 -20.26
CA THR A 1005 19.43 -14.44 -21.35
C THR A 1005 19.71 -15.93 -21.13
N VAL A 1006 18.68 -16.74 -21.28
CA VAL A 1006 18.71 -18.17 -20.91
C VAL A 1006 18.03 -18.97 -22.00
N VAL A 1007 18.61 -20.11 -22.34
CA VAL A 1007 18.10 -21.06 -23.34
C VAL A 1007 18.25 -22.50 -22.87
N ASN A 1008 17.66 -23.47 -23.57
CA ASN A 1008 17.88 -24.91 -23.36
C ASN A 1008 18.46 -25.62 -24.60
N PHE A 1009 19.21 -24.91 -25.45
CA PHE A 1009 19.77 -25.40 -26.71
C PHE A 1009 21.09 -24.69 -27.08
N PRO A 1010 21.96 -25.31 -27.91
CA PRO A 1010 23.25 -24.74 -28.32
C PRO A 1010 23.10 -23.48 -29.19
N VAL A 1011 23.98 -22.51 -28.93
CA VAL A 1011 23.91 -21.11 -29.44
C VAL A 1011 25.20 -20.69 -30.16
N ASP A 1012 26.01 -21.67 -30.55
CA ASP A 1012 27.41 -21.48 -30.94
C ASP A 1012 27.54 -20.76 -32.31
N ASP A 1013 26.43 -20.72 -33.06
CA ASP A 1013 26.20 -19.99 -34.31
C ASP A 1013 25.66 -18.55 -34.11
N ILE A 1014 25.70 -18.00 -32.90
CA ILE A 1014 25.34 -16.59 -32.63
C ILE A 1014 26.46 -15.92 -31.81
N PRO A 1015 27.46 -15.27 -32.45
CA PRO A 1015 28.59 -14.66 -31.75
C PRO A 1015 28.22 -13.61 -30.68
N ALA A 1016 27.09 -12.92 -30.86
CA ALA A 1016 26.54 -11.96 -29.89
C ALA A 1016 25.98 -12.60 -28.60
N CYS A 1017 25.91 -13.94 -28.54
CA CYS A 1017 25.32 -14.71 -27.44
C CYS A 1017 26.33 -15.54 -26.63
N SER A 1018 27.63 -15.28 -26.75
CA SER A 1018 28.68 -15.98 -25.99
C SER A 1018 28.56 -15.89 -24.45
N GLU A 1019 27.89 -14.86 -23.92
CA GLU A 1019 27.59 -14.71 -22.47
C GLU A 1019 26.20 -15.28 -22.05
N VAL A 1020 25.53 -16.09 -22.87
CA VAL A 1020 24.18 -16.64 -22.59
C VAL A 1020 24.24 -17.87 -21.68
N GLU A 1021 23.32 -17.96 -20.71
CA GLU A 1021 23.16 -19.14 -19.84
C GLU A 1021 22.49 -20.29 -20.63
N GLN A 1022 23.30 -21.23 -21.12
CA GLN A 1022 22.81 -22.47 -21.74
C GLN A 1022 22.46 -23.50 -20.66
N LEU A 1023 21.20 -23.94 -20.61
CA LEU A 1023 20.72 -24.98 -19.71
C LEU A 1023 20.57 -26.33 -20.43
N PRO A 1024 20.55 -27.46 -19.69
CA PRO A 1024 20.19 -28.76 -20.25
C PRO A 1024 18.81 -28.74 -20.93
N VAL A 1025 18.67 -29.55 -21.99
CA VAL A 1025 17.43 -29.69 -22.78
C VAL A 1025 16.20 -29.89 -21.91
N HIS A 1026 16.31 -30.80 -20.92
CA HIS A 1026 15.30 -31.07 -19.90
C HIS A 1026 15.70 -30.40 -18.59
N CYS A 1027 15.00 -29.32 -18.22
CA CYS A 1027 15.28 -28.55 -17.01
C CYS A 1027 14.03 -27.83 -16.46
N LEU A 1028 14.14 -27.27 -15.25
CA LEU A 1028 13.14 -26.37 -14.67
C LEU A 1028 13.50 -24.91 -15.00
N PHE A 1029 13.01 -24.45 -16.14
CA PHE A 1029 13.32 -23.15 -16.73
C PHE A 1029 12.70 -21.98 -15.93
N ARG A 1030 13.50 -20.95 -15.60
CA ARG A 1030 13.10 -19.86 -14.69
C ARG A 1030 12.60 -18.62 -15.43
N TRP A 1031 11.33 -18.26 -15.25
CA TRP A 1031 10.77 -17.01 -15.77
C TRP A 1031 9.75 -16.36 -14.83
N CYS A 1032 9.85 -15.06 -14.58
CA CYS A 1032 8.90 -14.24 -13.79
C CYS A 1032 8.45 -14.78 -12.41
N GLY A 1033 9.20 -15.68 -11.77
CA GLY A 1033 8.84 -16.34 -10.51
C GLY A 1033 8.09 -17.67 -10.68
N LEU A 1034 8.14 -18.24 -11.88
CA LEU A 1034 7.75 -19.60 -12.23
C LEU A 1034 8.99 -20.46 -12.50
N LEU A 1035 8.80 -21.76 -12.37
CA LEU A 1035 9.67 -22.82 -12.88
C LEU A 1035 8.81 -23.62 -13.87
N LEU A 1036 9.21 -23.65 -15.14
CA LEU A 1036 8.53 -24.35 -16.22
C LEU A 1036 9.33 -25.58 -16.58
N ASP A 1037 8.71 -26.75 -16.57
CA ASP A 1037 9.34 -27.99 -17.03
C ASP A 1037 9.42 -27.99 -18.57
N THR A 1038 10.63 -28.05 -19.13
CA THR A 1038 10.84 -27.99 -20.58
C THR A 1038 10.45 -29.28 -21.32
N GLN A 1039 10.16 -30.37 -20.60
CA GLN A 1039 9.71 -31.65 -21.16
C GLN A 1039 8.21 -31.87 -21.00
N THR A 1040 7.65 -31.56 -19.83
CA THR A 1040 6.24 -31.86 -19.49
C THR A 1040 5.32 -30.65 -19.55
N LEU A 1041 5.87 -29.43 -19.68
CA LEU A 1041 5.17 -28.14 -19.57
C LEU A 1041 4.49 -27.88 -18.21
N ASP A 1042 4.73 -28.75 -17.21
CA ASP A 1042 4.31 -28.60 -15.82
C ASP A 1042 4.84 -27.29 -15.21
N VAL A 1043 4.02 -26.63 -14.40
CA VAL A 1043 4.32 -25.31 -13.85
C VAL A 1043 4.42 -25.35 -12.33
N TYR A 1044 5.59 -25.00 -11.81
CA TYR A 1044 5.84 -24.84 -10.39
C TYR A 1044 6.08 -23.37 -10.02
N TYR A 1045 5.83 -23.00 -8.75
CA TYR A 1045 6.17 -21.66 -8.25
C TYR A 1045 7.65 -21.58 -7.83
N ASP A 1046 8.35 -20.50 -8.16
CA ASP A 1046 9.73 -20.29 -7.70
C ASP A 1046 9.80 -19.71 -6.28
N TYR A 1047 10.36 -20.51 -5.36
CA TYR A 1047 10.58 -20.13 -3.97
C TYR A 1047 11.98 -19.51 -3.70
N SER A 1048 12.86 -19.41 -4.72
CA SER A 1048 14.21 -18.83 -4.61
C SER A 1048 14.23 -17.47 -3.90
N SER A 1049 13.22 -16.63 -4.15
CA SER A 1049 13.07 -15.31 -3.54
C SER A 1049 12.95 -15.30 -2.00
N TYR A 1050 12.80 -16.47 -1.35
CA TYR A 1050 12.81 -16.63 0.11
C TYR A 1050 14.18 -17.07 0.66
N ALA A 1051 15.12 -17.49 -0.19
CA ALA A 1051 16.49 -17.78 0.21
C ALA A 1051 17.13 -16.56 0.90
N CYS A 1052 17.90 -16.82 1.97
CA CYS A 1052 18.52 -15.80 2.84
C CYS A 1052 17.56 -14.71 3.38
N THR A 1053 16.24 -14.92 3.31
CA THR A 1053 15.23 -13.86 3.53
C THR A 1053 14.10 -14.36 4.44
N SER A 1054 14.19 -14.02 5.73
CA SER A 1054 13.17 -14.39 6.73
C SER A 1054 11.74 -14.11 6.23
N ILE A 1055 10.90 -15.15 6.27
CA ILE A 1055 9.51 -15.14 5.78
C ILE A 1055 8.65 -14.08 6.48
N ARG A 1056 9.03 -13.67 7.70
CA ARG A 1056 8.49 -12.51 8.43
C ARG A 1056 8.47 -11.24 7.57
N SER A 1057 9.51 -11.03 6.75
CA SER A 1057 9.63 -9.87 5.84
C SER A 1057 8.67 -9.89 4.64
N SER A 1058 8.13 -11.04 4.26
CA SER A 1058 7.06 -11.10 3.26
C SER A 1058 5.71 -10.62 3.80
N MET A 1059 5.56 -10.63 5.13
CA MET A 1059 4.33 -10.34 5.83
C MET A 1059 4.29 -8.91 6.37
N THR A 1060 3.12 -8.58 6.92
CA THR A 1060 2.73 -7.31 7.54
C THR A 1060 1.75 -7.69 8.65
N PHE A 1061 2.10 -7.43 9.90
CA PHE A 1061 1.27 -7.81 11.05
C PHE A 1061 0.39 -6.64 11.52
N CYS A 1062 -0.70 -6.92 12.25
CA CYS A 1062 -1.62 -5.92 12.76
C CYS A 1062 -1.66 -5.97 14.28
N HIS A 1063 -1.02 -5.00 14.93
CA HIS A 1063 -0.84 -4.92 16.38
C HIS A 1063 -2.05 -4.29 17.08
N SER A 1064 -3.25 -4.82 16.83
CA SER A 1064 -4.50 -4.42 17.49
C SER A 1064 -4.96 -5.45 18.53
N SER A 1065 -5.95 -5.11 19.35
CA SER A 1065 -6.62 -6.05 20.26
C SER A 1065 -7.15 -7.31 19.55
N ALA A 1066 -7.62 -7.17 18.31
CA ALA A 1066 -8.10 -8.26 17.46
C ALA A 1066 -6.98 -8.98 16.67
N ALA A 1067 -5.73 -8.95 17.13
CA ALA A 1067 -4.57 -9.52 16.42
C ALA A 1067 -4.77 -10.97 15.96
N GLY A 1068 -5.34 -11.85 16.80
CA GLY A 1068 -5.64 -13.24 16.45
C GLY A 1068 -6.65 -13.37 15.29
N LYS A 1069 -7.79 -12.68 15.37
CA LYS A 1069 -8.82 -12.66 14.31
C LYS A 1069 -8.25 -12.11 12.99
N ASN A 1070 -7.43 -11.05 13.07
CA ASN A 1070 -6.70 -10.50 11.93
C ASN A 1070 -5.67 -11.48 11.35
N MET A 1071 -4.96 -12.24 12.19
CA MET A 1071 -4.03 -13.29 11.76
C MET A 1071 -4.76 -14.41 11.01
N LYS A 1072 -5.81 -15.00 11.60
CA LYS A 1072 -6.64 -16.06 11.01
C LYS A 1072 -7.12 -15.66 9.61
N GLN A 1073 -7.79 -14.51 9.53
CA GLN A 1073 -8.32 -13.97 8.27
C GLN A 1073 -7.23 -13.65 7.24
N LYS A 1074 -6.03 -13.24 7.68
CA LYS A 1074 -4.92 -12.99 6.77
C LYS A 1074 -4.33 -14.29 6.21
N LEU A 1075 -4.09 -15.29 7.06
CA LEU A 1075 -3.54 -16.58 6.65
C LEU A 1075 -4.44 -17.23 5.60
N LEU A 1076 -5.75 -17.31 5.84
CA LEU A 1076 -6.72 -17.85 4.87
C LEU A 1076 -6.75 -17.07 3.55
N ARG A 1077 -6.73 -15.73 3.58
CA ARG A 1077 -6.63 -14.89 2.36
C ARG A 1077 -5.32 -15.13 1.59
N VAL A 1078 -4.21 -15.29 2.30
CA VAL A 1078 -2.89 -15.53 1.70
C VAL A 1078 -2.76 -16.96 1.13
N LEU A 1079 -3.48 -17.93 1.70
CA LEU A 1079 -3.64 -19.28 1.15
C LEU A 1079 -4.44 -19.25 -0.16
N LYS A 1080 -5.66 -18.67 -0.17
CA LYS A 1080 -6.47 -18.53 -1.39
C LYS A 1080 -5.72 -17.84 -2.54
N LEU A 1081 -4.92 -16.81 -2.23
CA LEU A 1081 -4.05 -16.11 -3.20
C LEU A 1081 -2.87 -16.96 -3.71
N LYS A 1082 -2.50 -18.05 -3.02
CA LYS A 1082 -1.46 -18.98 -3.46
C LYS A 1082 -1.98 -20.19 -4.20
N CYS A 1083 -3.24 -20.56 -4.00
CA CYS A 1083 -3.96 -21.55 -4.80
C CYS A 1083 -4.33 -21.00 -6.19
N HIS A 1084 -3.36 -20.53 -6.98
CA HIS A 1084 -3.59 -20.05 -8.34
C HIS A 1084 -3.87 -21.23 -9.30
N SER A 1085 -4.67 -21.02 -10.35
CA SER A 1085 -5.08 -22.10 -11.25
C SER A 1085 -3.88 -22.71 -11.99
N LEU A 1086 -2.91 -21.86 -12.38
CA LEU A 1086 -1.64 -22.24 -13.00
C LEU A 1086 -0.88 -23.39 -12.30
N PHE A 1087 -1.06 -23.59 -10.98
CA PHE A 1087 -0.36 -24.62 -10.19
C PHE A 1087 -1.24 -25.81 -9.78
N LEU A 1088 -2.55 -25.73 -10.04
CA LEU A 1088 -3.58 -26.61 -9.46
C LEU A 1088 -4.61 -27.12 -10.49
N ASP A 1089 -4.54 -26.67 -11.74
CA ASP A 1089 -5.42 -27.10 -12.82
C ASP A 1089 -4.89 -28.40 -13.44
N LEU A 1090 -5.70 -29.46 -13.35
CA LEU A 1090 -5.46 -30.80 -13.90
C LEU A 1090 -5.69 -30.87 -15.43
N GLN A 1091 -5.84 -29.73 -16.12
CA GLN A 1091 -5.73 -29.57 -17.59
C GLN A 1091 -4.48 -28.79 -18.01
N VAL A 1092 -3.60 -28.43 -17.07
CA VAL A 1092 -2.34 -27.71 -17.33
C VAL A 1092 -1.16 -28.37 -16.63
N ASN A 1093 -1.41 -29.15 -15.57
CA ASN A 1093 -0.38 -29.83 -14.81
C ASN A 1093 -0.73 -31.31 -14.58
N SER A 1094 0.30 -32.15 -14.55
CA SER A 1094 0.23 -33.54 -14.10
C SER A 1094 -0.25 -33.63 -12.64
N LEU A 1095 -0.87 -34.77 -12.29
CA LEU A 1095 -1.33 -35.04 -10.93
C LEU A 1095 -0.17 -34.95 -9.91
N ARG A 1096 1.01 -35.46 -10.27
CA ARG A 1096 2.24 -35.40 -9.47
C ARG A 1096 2.65 -33.95 -9.18
N THR A 1097 2.61 -33.08 -10.18
CA THR A 1097 2.93 -31.65 -10.04
C THR A 1097 1.90 -30.91 -9.19
N VAL A 1098 0.60 -31.22 -9.33
CA VAL A 1098 -0.45 -30.65 -8.47
C VAL A 1098 -0.24 -31.03 -6.99
N PHE A 1099 0.16 -32.27 -6.69
CA PHE A 1099 0.56 -32.66 -5.33
C PHE A 1099 1.79 -31.90 -4.83
N ILE A 1100 2.86 -31.84 -5.62
CA ILE A 1100 4.11 -31.13 -5.27
C ILE A 1100 3.85 -29.63 -5.02
N ASN A 1101 3.04 -28.98 -5.87
CA ASN A 1101 2.63 -27.59 -5.70
C ASN A 1101 1.77 -27.40 -4.45
N THR A 1102 0.84 -28.32 -4.17
CA THR A 1102 0.00 -28.29 -2.96
C THR A 1102 0.87 -28.37 -1.69
N TYR A 1103 1.80 -29.34 -1.62
CA TYR A 1103 2.76 -29.45 -0.52
C TYR A 1103 3.58 -28.16 -0.34
N LYS A 1104 4.18 -27.63 -1.41
CA LYS A 1104 4.97 -26.39 -1.37
C LYS A 1104 4.15 -25.16 -0.94
N ILE A 1105 2.85 -25.11 -1.26
CA ILE A 1105 1.92 -24.07 -0.80
C ILE A 1105 1.68 -24.18 0.71
N PHE A 1106 1.39 -25.38 1.23
CA PHE A 1106 1.18 -25.62 2.66
C PHE A 1106 2.45 -25.43 3.50
N LEU A 1107 3.61 -25.86 3.02
CA LEU A 1107 4.90 -25.64 3.69
C LEU A 1107 5.20 -24.14 3.88
N LEU A 1108 5.05 -23.33 2.83
CA LEU A 1108 5.18 -21.87 2.95
C LEU A 1108 4.10 -21.26 3.88
N GLN A 1109 2.93 -21.90 4.00
CA GLN A 1109 1.87 -21.47 4.90
C GLN A 1109 2.17 -21.80 6.37
N ALA A 1110 2.77 -22.95 6.67
CA ALA A 1110 3.26 -23.30 8.01
C ALA A 1110 4.31 -22.29 8.51
N TYR A 1111 5.32 -21.98 7.67
CA TYR A 1111 6.29 -20.92 7.97
C TYR A 1111 5.64 -19.55 8.18
N ARG A 1112 4.56 -19.23 7.46
CA ARG A 1112 3.80 -17.98 7.66
C ARG A 1112 2.99 -17.99 8.96
N PHE A 1113 2.42 -19.13 9.35
CA PHE A 1113 1.72 -19.29 10.63
C PHE A 1113 2.68 -19.06 11.80
N HIS A 1114 3.80 -19.78 11.86
CA HIS A 1114 4.86 -19.57 12.85
C HIS A 1114 5.35 -18.11 12.84
N ALA A 1115 5.66 -17.56 11.66
CA ALA A 1115 6.07 -16.17 11.51
C ALA A 1115 4.95 -15.14 11.74
N CYS A 1116 3.72 -15.54 12.07
CA CYS A 1116 2.67 -14.66 12.61
C CYS A 1116 2.51 -14.82 14.13
N VAL A 1117 2.56 -16.06 14.66
CA VAL A 1117 2.50 -16.35 16.11
C VAL A 1117 3.61 -15.59 16.85
N VAL A 1118 4.85 -15.60 16.34
CA VAL A 1118 6.02 -14.88 16.90
C VAL A 1118 5.94 -13.35 16.69
N GLN A 1119 4.78 -12.81 16.29
CA GLN A 1119 4.48 -11.37 16.26
C GLN A 1119 3.23 -10.98 17.05
N LEU A 1120 2.56 -11.93 17.72
CA LEU A 1120 1.37 -11.60 18.51
C LEU A 1120 1.75 -10.62 19.65
N PRO A 1121 0.99 -9.53 19.82
CA PRO A 1121 1.20 -8.60 20.92
C PRO A 1121 0.87 -9.28 22.26
N PHE A 1122 1.22 -8.62 23.36
CA PHE A 1122 0.90 -9.08 24.72
C PHE A 1122 1.47 -10.46 25.08
N GLY A 1123 2.56 -10.86 24.41
CA GLY A 1123 3.31 -12.09 24.72
C GLY A 1123 2.55 -13.40 24.49
N GLN A 1124 1.48 -13.36 23.68
CA GLN A 1124 0.64 -14.54 23.43
C GLN A 1124 1.40 -15.64 22.68
N ARG A 1125 1.44 -16.85 23.24
CA ARG A 1125 2.02 -18.07 22.64
C ARG A 1125 0.91 -19.05 22.25
N VAL A 1126 1.27 -20.15 21.57
CA VAL A 1126 0.33 -21.24 21.24
C VAL A 1126 -0.35 -21.80 22.50
N MET A 1127 0.46 -22.12 23.52
CA MET A 1127 -0.01 -22.68 24.80
C MET A 1127 -0.98 -21.77 25.57
N ASN A 1128 -1.07 -20.48 25.23
CA ASN A 1128 -2.01 -19.56 25.88
C ASN A 1128 -3.47 -19.76 25.40
N ASN A 1129 -3.69 -20.36 24.22
CA ASN A 1129 -5.02 -20.73 23.71
C ASN A 1129 -4.90 -21.77 22.57
N PRO A 1130 -4.55 -23.04 22.87
CA PRO A 1130 -4.39 -24.07 21.85
C PRO A 1130 -5.62 -24.27 20.94
N PRO A 1131 -6.88 -24.31 21.45
CA PRO A 1131 -8.05 -24.49 20.60
C PRO A 1131 -8.20 -23.43 19.51
N PHE A 1132 -7.89 -22.16 19.80
CA PHE A 1132 -7.89 -21.11 18.78
C PHE A 1132 -6.88 -21.39 17.66
N PHE A 1133 -5.67 -21.82 17.99
CA PHE A 1133 -4.62 -22.09 17.00
C PHE A 1133 -4.90 -23.36 16.19
N LEU A 1134 -5.40 -24.42 16.82
CA LEU A 1134 -5.88 -25.63 16.11
C LEU A 1134 -7.01 -25.28 15.14
N THR A 1135 -7.98 -24.46 15.55
CA THR A 1135 -9.03 -23.96 14.65
C THR A 1135 -8.44 -23.13 13.49
N VAL A 1136 -7.38 -22.34 13.70
CA VAL A 1136 -6.69 -21.59 12.62
C VAL A 1136 -6.03 -22.52 11.59
N ILE A 1137 -5.55 -23.68 12.03
CA ILE A 1137 -4.93 -24.70 11.17
C ILE A 1137 -6.00 -25.51 10.43
N SER A 1138 -7.00 -26.03 11.14
CA SER A 1138 -8.10 -26.81 10.57
C SER A 1138 -8.86 -26.05 9.47
N ASP A 1139 -9.22 -24.77 9.70
CA ASP A 1139 -9.85 -23.89 8.69
C ASP A 1139 -9.08 -23.81 7.36
N MET A 1140 -7.78 -24.12 7.33
CA MET A 1140 -6.98 -24.07 6.10
C MET A 1140 -7.34 -25.20 5.12
N ALA A 1141 -7.76 -26.37 5.61
CA ALA A 1141 -8.08 -27.51 4.75
C ALA A 1141 -9.37 -27.29 3.93
N PRO A 1142 -10.54 -26.92 4.51
CA PRO A 1142 -11.74 -26.60 3.74
C PRO A 1142 -11.52 -25.37 2.85
N CYS A 1143 -10.73 -24.39 3.30
CA CYS A 1143 -10.36 -23.20 2.52
C CYS A 1143 -9.54 -23.56 1.27
N PHE A 1144 -8.61 -24.52 1.37
CA PHE A 1144 -7.89 -25.06 0.21
C PHE A 1144 -8.83 -25.87 -0.69
N TYR A 1145 -9.55 -26.86 -0.14
CA TYR A 1145 -10.36 -27.79 -0.92
C TYR A 1145 -11.48 -27.08 -1.71
N THR A 1146 -12.20 -26.14 -1.10
CA THR A 1146 -13.20 -25.31 -1.82
C THR A 1146 -12.57 -24.49 -2.96
N THR A 1147 -11.34 -24.00 -2.76
CA THR A 1147 -10.59 -23.27 -3.80
C THR A 1147 -10.08 -24.21 -4.90
N PHE A 1148 -9.71 -25.44 -4.58
CA PHE A 1148 -9.28 -26.46 -5.54
C PHE A 1148 -10.45 -27.01 -6.39
N LYS A 1149 -11.57 -27.39 -5.74
CA LYS A 1149 -12.78 -27.90 -6.38
C LYS A 1149 -13.43 -26.88 -7.32
N SER A 1150 -13.37 -25.59 -6.97
CA SER A 1150 -13.91 -24.53 -7.84
C SER A 1150 -13.10 -24.27 -9.11
N LYS A 1151 -11.86 -24.77 -9.20
CA LYS A 1151 -10.99 -24.71 -10.40
C LYS A 1151 -11.14 -25.94 -11.28
N ASN A 1152 -11.14 -27.13 -10.68
CA ASN A 1152 -11.22 -28.41 -11.38
C ASN A 1152 -12.68 -28.91 -11.53
N LYS A 1153 -13.60 -28.02 -11.92
CA LYS A 1153 -14.98 -28.41 -12.23
C LYS A 1153 -14.98 -29.41 -13.39
N GLY A 1154 -15.63 -30.56 -13.19
CA GLY A 1154 -15.65 -31.69 -14.14
C GLY A 1154 -14.88 -32.92 -13.65
N LYS A 1155 -13.65 -32.77 -13.14
CA LYS A 1155 -12.82 -33.92 -12.67
C LYS A 1155 -13.19 -34.36 -11.23
N MET A 1156 -14.47 -34.64 -10.98
CA MET A 1156 -15.04 -34.93 -9.65
C MET A 1156 -14.36 -36.10 -8.93
N GLN A 1157 -14.13 -37.24 -9.59
CA GLN A 1157 -13.51 -38.43 -8.97
C GLN A 1157 -12.08 -38.16 -8.50
N LEU A 1158 -11.21 -37.54 -9.33
CA LEU A 1158 -9.87 -37.12 -8.90
C LEU A 1158 -9.95 -36.11 -7.75
N SER A 1159 -10.91 -35.19 -7.77
CA SER A 1159 -11.09 -34.23 -6.66
C SER A 1159 -11.48 -34.90 -5.34
N ARG A 1160 -12.17 -36.05 -5.37
CA ARG A 1160 -12.46 -36.89 -4.19
C ARG A 1160 -11.21 -37.62 -3.70
N ARG A 1161 -10.41 -38.24 -4.58
CA ARG A 1161 -9.13 -38.87 -4.17
C ARG A 1161 -8.15 -37.85 -3.58
N LEU A 1162 -8.04 -36.66 -4.19
CA LEU A 1162 -7.25 -35.55 -3.66
C LEU A 1162 -7.82 -34.98 -2.35
N SER A 1163 -9.14 -34.86 -2.20
CA SER A 1163 -9.73 -34.42 -0.93
C SER A 1163 -9.49 -35.45 0.16
N GLN A 1164 -9.68 -36.75 -0.14
CA GLN A 1164 -9.46 -37.83 0.80
C GLN A 1164 -8.00 -37.85 1.26
N TYR A 1165 -7.03 -37.93 0.33
CA TYR A 1165 -5.60 -37.89 0.68
C TYR A 1165 -5.20 -36.59 1.42
N THR A 1166 -5.75 -35.43 1.06
CA THR A 1166 -5.44 -34.17 1.78
C THR A 1166 -6.10 -34.13 3.16
N ILE A 1167 -7.30 -34.68 3.31
CA ILE A 1167 -8.01 -34.80 4.59
C ILE A 1167 -7.32 -35.83 5.46
N ASP A 1168 -6.84 -36.94 4.93
CA ASP A 1168 -6.20 -38.01 5.71
C ASP A 1168 -4.74 -37.66 6.06
N LEU A 1169 -4.00 -37.00 5.17
CA LEU A 1169 -2.70 -36.40 5.51
C LEU A 1169 -2.85 -35.32 6.60
N LEU A 1170 -3.94 -34.54 6.57
CA LEU A 1170 -4.19 -33.53 7.60
C LEU A 1170 -4.80 -34.11 8.88
N LYS A 1171 -5.64 -35.17 8.79
CA LYS A 1171 -6.10 -35.94 9.95
C LYS A 1171 -4.90 -36.54 10.67
N ALA A 1172 -4.00 -37.22 9.96
CA ALA A 1172 -2.76 -37.73 10.51
C ALA A 1172 -1.95 -36.63 11.20
N VAL A 1173 -1.79 -35.46 10.57
CA VAL A 1173 -1.12 -34.29 11.20
C VAL A 1173 -1.90 -33.66 12.37
N THR A 1174 -3.19 -33.97 12.55
CA THR A 1174 -4.04 -33.50 13.66
C THR A 1174 -4.51 -34.62 14.59
N ASP A 1175 -3.98 -35.84 14.47
CA ASP A 1175 -4.53 -36.98 15.19
C ASP A 1175 -4.16 -36.88 16.68
N SER A 1176 -5.08 -37.32 17.53
CA SER A 1176 -4.98 -37.26 18.98
C SER A 1176 -3.83 -38.10 19.56
N SER A 1177 -3.34 -39.08 18.80
CA SER A 1177 -2.14 -39.87 19.11
C SER A 1177 -0.85 -39.04 19.07
N LEU A 1178 -0.69 -38.19 18.04
CA LEU A 1178 0.47 -37.32 17.82
C LEU A 1178 0.52 -36.12 18.78
N HIS A 1179 -0.42 -36.00 19.72
CA HIS A 1179 -0.44 -34.94 20.72
C HIS A 1179 0.73 -35.05 21.73
N LYS A 1180 1.39 -36.22 21.82
CA LYS A 1180 2.67 -36.42 22.53
C LYS A 1180 3.87 -35.93 21.71
N ASP A 1181 3.97 -36.33 20.45
CA ASP A 1181 5.11 -35.99 19.59
C ASP A 1181 5.12 -34.50 19.19
N PHE A 1182 3.95 -33.85 19.19
CA PHE A 1182 3.87 -32.39 19.12
C PHE A 1182 4.45 -31.66 20.34
N SER A 1183 4.70 -32.34 21.47
CA SER A 1183 5.57 -31.82 22.54
C SER A 1183 7.04 -31.97 22.13
N CYS A 1184 7.43 -33.16 21.66
CA CYS A 1184 8.80 -33.48 21.22
C CYS A 1184 9.29 -32.64 20.00
N ILE A 1185 8.40 -31.93 19.31
CA ILE A 1185 8.72 -30.96 18.22
C ILE A 1185 8.71 -29.49 18.73
N MET A 1186 8.22 -29.24 19.94
CA MET A 1186 8.03 -27.93 20.57
C MET A 1186 8.96 -27.66 21.76
N ASP A 1187 9.47 -28.70 22.40
CA ASP A 1187 10.51 -28.71 23.43
C ASP A 1187 11.92 -28.62 22.80
#